data_AF-A0A2S9YM93-F1
#
_entry.id   AF-A0A2S9YM93-F1
#
_cell.length_a   1.000
_cell.length_b   1.000
_cell.length_c   1.000
_cell.angle_alpha   90.00
_cell.angle_beta   90.00
_cell.angle_gamma   90.00
#
_symmetry.space_group_name_H-M   'P 1'
#
loop_
_entity.id
_entity.type
_entity.pdbx_description
1 polymer ?
#
loop_
_entity_poly.entity_id
_entity_poly.type
_entity_poly.pdbx_seq_one_letter_code
_entity_poly.pdbx_strand_id
1 'polypeptide(L)'
;MKPRIHLPVVPEFGPEPEPDDPLELLRGGRFARAFALMLGVLGLVWMIAHEVHAESPGAELELVEKVHTAVRGTPPMPPVEDITPDRPDPDSEPSAAPPMPPIEDITPERTTDDGVTVDRFGQKRTASGALILEDGEAELGLPQATITALDQGGFFDPSAFDDAEKVKTKAYVHLMPGLPNEVVYVGLGLILLLSFVLFERYGKRKDPRGTGGGGTREQRPYWRFELTRFTWLGRAMKSRWFQPAVQLPVVIGFLAVIVAGLIGSQEPGRNIAPVLTWNIWWIGLIFVVMFAGNLWCFMCPWTAIPDWIMRRSLVAVRKIKTLGLSYPRFRLWMWPAIVLFAFVTWLELAYDAANRPWLTSMFAIFMVALAWLCLVLFDRKAMCRYVCFVGRVSGQYATMGMLELRRRDNAVCRSCTTSDCVHGREGVGYACPTSEYMGAMNDNQYCTLCTECVKSCPHDNIALNVRSSGADLLHPHRAKIDEAYMAILVFIVSAFHGASMIPAWKQAETQLRGWLVDSDLLGTGSLFSGSDGGVLTFTLMMLACIVGPGVCYWGLCVGMRLASGRRDVSVRKLFIRFAYTLLPIALFYHLAHNATHVFWEWSKLRRLISDPLGWGTDYFGTAHAPLTSLWTPETIWYLQVALIVVGHAYGIFVAQREAFRVYDGDRKASFRVHLVMILGMIAMSLLSLWLLAQPMYMRTADI
;
A
#
# COMPACT_ATOMS: atom_id res chain seq x y z
N MET A 1 23.88 33.22 -77.01
CA MET A 1 23.82 33.77 -75.64
C MET A 1 22.48 34.50 -75.51
N LYS A 2 21.52 33.92 -74.77
CA LYS A 2 20.18 34.53 -74.60
C LYS A 2 20.18 35.47 -73.38
N PRO A 3 19.57 36.67 -73.45
CA PRO A 3 19.61 37.66 -72.39
C PRO A 3 18.61 37.34 -71.26
N ARG A 4 19.00 37.68 -70.03
CA ARG A 4 18.15 37.63 -68.83
C ARG A 4 17.08 38.72 -68.90
N ILE A 5 15.82 38.34 -68.76
CA ILE A 5 14.69 39.24 -68.54
C ILE A 5 14.28 39.07 -67.07
N HIS A 6 14.43 40.13 -66.28
CA HIS A 6 13.92 40.21 -64.90
C HIS A 6 12.46 40.69 -64.94
N LEU A 7 11.56 39.91 -64.35
CA LEU A 7 10.18 40.33 -64.06
C LEU A 7 10.10 40.83 -62.60
N PRO A 8 9.34 41.90 -62.32
CA PRO A 8 9.18 42.45 -60.98
C PRO A 8 8.20 41.61 -60.14
N VAL A 9 8.62 41.20 -58.94
CA VAL A 9 7.74 40.56 -57.95
C VAL A 9 7.07 41.64 -57.12
N VAL A 10 5.75 41.71 -57.23
CA VAL A 10 4.83 42.51 -56.42
C VAL A 10 4.88 42.02 -54.96
N PRO A 11 4.93 42.90 -53.94
CA PRO A 11 4.90 42.47 -52.54
C PRO A 11 3.52 41.87 -52.20
N GLU A 12 3.52 40.63 -51.70
CA GLU A 12 2.33 40.01 -51.11
C GLU A 12 1.91 40.82 -49.87
N PHE A 13 0.63 41.20 -49.86
CA PHE A 13 -0.05 41.80 -48.72
C PHE A 13 0.05 40.87 -47.51
N GLY A 14 0.71 41.35 -46.45
CA GLY A 14 0.60 40.73 -45.13
C GLY A 14 -0.82 40.92 -44.57
N PRO A 15 -1.35 39.97 -43.80
CA PRO A 15 -2.66 40.10 -43.18
C PRO A 15 -2.64 41.24 -42.14
N GLU A 16 -3.71 42.04 -42.14
CA GLU A 16 -3.96 43.12 -41.18
C GLU A 16 -3.87 42.63 -39.72
N PRO A 17 -3.41 43.48 -38.78
CA PRO A 17 -3.31 43.12 -37.37
C PRO A 17 -4.70 43.02 -36.73
N GLU A 18 -5.06 41.83 -36.24
CA GLU A 18 -6.18 41.62 -35.31
C GLU A 18 -5.91 42.40 -34.00
N PRO A 19 -6.92 43.02 -33.37
CA PRO A 19 -6.72 43.86 -32.19
C PRO A 19 -6.35 43.01 -30.97
N ASP A 20 -5.16 43.26 -30.42
CA ASP A 20 -4.63 42.89 -29.11
C ASP A 20 -5.03 41.49 -28.59
N ASP A 21 -4.30 40.43 -29.00
CA ASP A 21 -4.29 39.15 -28.30
C ASP A 21 -3.35 39.23 -27.08
N PRO A 22 -3.85 39.38 -25.83
CA PRO A 22 -3.00 39.42 -24.64
C PRO A 22 -2.26 38.09 -24.37
N LEU A 23 -2.47 37.06 -25.19
CA LEU A 23 -1.82 35.76 -25.12
C LEU A 23 -0.63 35.60 -26.06
N GLU A 24 -0.31 36.60 -26.88
CA GLU A 24 0.87 36.55 -27.76
C GLU A 24 2.17 36.50 -26.94
N LEU A 25 2.21 37.17 -25.79
CA LEU A 25 3.34 37.14 -24.85
C LEU A 25 3.58 35.74 -24.22
N LEU A 26 2.56 34.89 -24.18
CA LEU A 26 2.56 33.58 -23.51
C LEU A 26 2.76 32.40 -24.48
N ARG A 27 2.61 32.63 -25.79
CA ARG A 27 2.84 31.61 -26.83
C ARG A 27 4.29 31.66 -27.31
N GLY A 28 5.18 31.03 -26.54
CA GLY A 28 6.56 30.77 -26.95
C GLY A 28 7.58 31.89 -26.67
N GLY A 29 7.19 32.93 -25.92
CA GLY A 29 8.05 34.07 -25.60
C GLY A 29 8.99 33.86 -24.40
N ARG A 30 9.89 34.84 -24.23
CA ARG A 30 10.87 34.98 -23.12
C ARG A 30 10.29 34.69 -21.74
N PHE A 31 8.99 34.89 -21.52
CA PHE A 31 8.29 34.55 -20.28
C PHE A 31 8.24 33.04 -20.01
N ALA A 32 7.92 32.19 -20.99
CA ALA A 32 7.92 30.73 -20.78
C ALA A 32 9.32 30.21 -20.47
N ARG A 33 10.34 30.80 -21.12
CA ARG A 33 11.75 30.51 -20.82
C ARG A 33 12.16 31.04 -19.45
N ALA A 34 11.79 32.26 -19.09
CA ALA A 34 12.10 32.87 -17.80
C ALA A 34 11.37 32.16 -16.65
N PHE A 35 10.14 31.69 -16.86
CA PHE A 35 9.36 30.95 -15.88
C PHE A 35 9.85 29.50 -15.74
N ALA A 36 10.23 28.83 -16.84
CA ALA A 36 10.89 27.54 -16.79
C ALA A 36 12.28 27.65 -16.14
N LEU A 37 13.01 28.74 -16.39
CA LEU A 37 14.29 29.03 -15.73
C LEU A 37 14.07 29.38 -14.25
N MET A 38 13.01 30.11 -13.90
CA MET A 38 12.64 30.41 -12.52
C MET A 38 12.22 29.15 -11.75
N LEU A 39 11.43 28.25 -12.36
CA LEU A 39 11.08 26.95 -11.77
C LEU A 39 12.27 26.00 -11.74
N GLY A 40 13.14 26.05 -12.74
CA GLY A 40 14.40 25.30 -12.77
C GLY A 40 15.36 25.78 -11.69
N VAL A 41 15.46 27.10 -11.48
CA VAL A 41 16.26 27.72 -10.42
C VAL A 41 15.61 27.50 -9.06
N LEU A 42 14.29 27.60 -8.91
CA LEU A 42 13.60 27.24 -7.64
C LEU A 42 13.71 25.75 -7.35
N GLY A 43 13.65 24.90 -8.36
CA GLY A 43 13.89 23.47 -8.25
C GLY A 43 15.35 23.16 -7.90
N LEU A 44 16.31 23.90 -8.48
CA LEU A 44 17.73 23.79 -8.17
C LEU A 44 18.04 24.33 -6.78
N VAL A 45 17.47 25.46 -6.38
CA VAL A 45 17.57 26.03 -5.04
C VAL A 45 16.90 25.11 -4.02
N TRP A 46 15.77 24.49 -4.36
CA TRP A 46 15.16 23.46 -3.53
C TRP A 46 16.04 22.20 -3.45
N MET A 47 16.65 21.75 -4.55
CA MET A 47 17.61 20.63 -4.57
C MET A 47 18.90 20.93 -3.80
N ILE A 48 19.39 22.17 -3.83
CA ILE A 48 20.59 22.62 -3.11
C ILE A 48 20.25 22.84 -1.63
N ALA A 49 19.08 23.42 -1.32
CA ALA A 49 18.62 23.63 0.06
C ALA A 49 18.14 22.34 0.73
N HIS A 50 17.80 21.31 -0.04
CA HIS A 50 17.46 19.97 0.43
C HIS A 50 18.37 18.95 -0.26
N GLU A 51 19.70 19.18 -0.24
CA GLU A 51 20.64 18.09 -0.51
C GLU A 51 20.14 16.88 0.31
N VAL A 52 19.67 15.85 -0.39
CA VAL A 52 19.19 14.63 0.24
C VAL A 52 20.45 13.93 0.72
N HIS A 53 20.95 14.37 1.87
CA HIS A 53 21.80 13.56 2.69
C HIS A 53 20.91 12.38 3.10
N ALA A 54 21.06 11.26 2.41
CA ALA A 54 20.82 9.98 3.07
C ALA A 54 21.66 10.07 4.35
N GLU A 55 21.00 10.18 5.52
CA GLU A 55 21.73 10.07 6.78
C GLU A 55 22.53 8.78 6.67
N SER A 56 23.85 8.91 6.61
CA SER A 56 24.74 7.77 6.78
C SER A 56 24.30 7.12 8.10
N PRO A 57 24.12 5.80 8.16
CA PRO A 57 23.83 5.14 9.43
C PRO A 57 24.95 5.53 10.40
N GLY A 58 24.63 6.42 11.36
CA GLY A 58 25.63 6.97 12.26
C GLY A 58 26.26 5.87 13.10
N ALA A 59 27.48 6.10 13.61
CA ALA A 59 28.28 5.37 14.61
C ALA A 59 28.31 3.81 14.57
N GLU A 60 27.16 3.13 14.43
CA GLU A 60 27.01 1.69 14.25
C GLU A 60 27.71 1.16 13.01
N LEU A 61 27.74 1.90 11.89
CA LEU A 61 28.46 1.45 10.68
C LEU A 61 29.98 1.60 10.82
N GLU A 62 30.44 2.60 11.58
CA GLU A 62 31.85 2.76 11.97
C GLU A 62 32.27 1.66 12.97
N LEU A 63 31.35 1.23 13.84
CA LEU A 63 31.53 0.09 14.74
C LEU A 63 31.57 -1.23 13.96
N VAL A 64 30.68 -1.42 12.98
CA VAL A 64 30.68 -2.61 12.11
C VAL A 64 31.92 -2.65 11.26
N GLU A 65 32.39 -1.53 10.70
CA GLU A 65 33.62 -1.47 9.92
C GLU A 65 34.87 -1.72 10.79
N LYS A 66 34.91 -1.20 12.03
CA LYS A 66 35.95 -1.49 13.04
C LYS A 66 35.94 -2.94 13.50
N VAL A 67 34.76 -3.54 13.69
CA VAL A 67 34.62 -4.97 14.03
C VAL A 67 35.02 -5.84 12.84
N HIS A 68 34.65 -5.46 11.62
CA HIS A 68 34.96 -6.24 10.42
C HIS A 68 36.45 -6.16 10.05
N THR A 69 37.11 -5.03 10.29
CA THR A 69 38.58 -4.90 10.19
C THR A 69 39.30 -5.64 11.32
N ALA A 70 38.78 -5.64 12.56
CA ALA A 70 39.33 -6.44 13.65
C ALA A 70 39.22 -7.96 13.40
N VAL A 71 38.13 -8.42 12.79
CA VAL A 71 37.91 -9.82 12.39
C VAL A 71 38.79 -10.25 11.20
N ARG A 72 39.18 -9.32 10.32
CA ARG A 72 40.14 -9.60 9.23
C ARG A 72 41.60 -9.60 9.69
N GLY A 73 41.90 -8.92 10.80
CA GLY A 73 43.23 -8.90 11.42
C GLY A 73 43.51 -10.05 12.38
N THR A 74 42.51 -10.88 12.68
CA THR A 74 42.68 -12.05 13.56
C THR A 74 43.37 -13.17 12.79
N PRO A 75 44.52 -13.69 13.25
CA PRO A 75 45.14 -14.85 12.61
C PRO A 75 44.19 -16.04 12.65
N PRO A 76 44.17 -16.89 11.60
CA PRO A 76 43.26 -18.03 11.56
C PRO A 76 43.50 -18.94 12.77
N MET A 77 42.41 -19.39 13.40
CA MET A 77 42.51 -20.40 14.45
C MET A 77 43.26 -21.62 13.91
N PRO A 78 44.16 -22.22 14.71
CA PRO A 78 44.80 -23.47 14.32
C PRO A 78 43.73 -24.52 14.01
N PRO A 79 43.97 -25.43 13.06
CA PRO A 79 42.98 -26.42 12.66
C PRO A 79 42.54 -27.22 13.88
N VAL A 80 41.22 -27.25 14.09
CA VAL A 80 40.58 -28.10 15.09
C VAL A 80 40.96 -29.54 14.74
N GLU A 81 41.69 -30.22 15.64
CA GLU A 81 41.92 -31.66 15.53
C GLU A 81 40.57 -32.37 15.46
N ASP A 82 40.45 -33.25 14.47
CA ASP A 82 39.24 -34.02 14.19
C ASP A 82 39.00 -35.00 15.35
N ILE A 83 38.14 -34.60 16.29
CA ILE A 83 37.65 -35.48 17.36
C ILE A 83 36.41 -36.22 16.84
N THR A 84 36.53 -36.89 15.69
CA THR A 84 35.63 -38.00 15.39
C THR A 84 36.16 -39.24 16.10
N PRO A 85 35.40 -39.85 17.02
CA PRO A 85 35.82 -41.14 17.57
C PRO A 85 35.82 -42.17 16.44
N ASP A 86 36.92 -42.91 16.31
CA ASP A 86 37.02 -44.02 15.39
C ASP A 86 35.86 -45.01 15.61
N ARG A 87 35.34 -45.54 14.50
CA ARG A 87 34.30 -46.59 14.52
C ARG A 87 34.77 -47.76 15.40
N PRO A 88 33.92 -48.30 16.30
CA PRO A 88 34.31 -49.44 17.10
C PRO A 88 34.51 -50.67 16.21
N ASP A 89 35.57 -51.41 16.50
CA ASP A 89 35.91 -52.70 15.90
C ASP A 89 34.78 -53.71 16.17
N PRO A 90 34.29 -54.50 15.18
CA PRO A 90 33.13 -55.38 15.37
C PRO A 90 33.32 -56.52 16.38
N ASP A 91 34.54 -56.76 16.84
CA ASP A 91 34.92 -57.93 17.64
C ASP A 91 35.27 -57.62 19.11
N SER A 92 35.02 -56.42 19.62
CA SER A 92 35.25 -56.11 21.05
C SER A 92 34.01 -56.40 21.91
N GLU A 93 34.13 -57.34 22.85
CA GLU A 93 33.12 -57.61 23.88
C GLU A 93 32.79 -56.36 24.73
N PRO A 94 31.54 -56.18 25.18
CA PRO A 94 31.13 -54.98 25.88
C PRO A 94 31.77 -54.91 27.28
N SER A 95 32.81 -54.07 27.41
CA SER A 95 33.35 -53.66 28.70
C SER A 95 32.31 -52.84 29.47
N ALA A 96 32.05 -53.24 30.71
CA ALA A 96 31.16 -52.55 31.63
C ALA A 96 31.54 -51.06 31.77
N ALA A 97 30.53 -50.18 31.79
CA ALA A 97 30.71 -48.76 32.00
C ALA A 97 31.40 -48.49 33.36
N PRO A 98 32.38 -47.57 33.44
CA PRO A 98 32.99 -47.21 34.70
C PRO A 98 31.95 -46.55 35.63
N PRO A 99 32.03 -46.77 36.95
CA PRO A 99 31.08 -46.20 37.89
C PRO A 99 31.18 -44.66 37.87
N MET A 100 30.02 -44.00 37.88
CA MET A 100 29.95 -42.55 38.04
C MET A 100 30.69 -42.12 39.32
N PRO A 101 31.44 -41.01 39.31
CA PRO A 101 31.98 -40.44 40.53
C PRO A 101 30.82 -40.06 41.47
N PRO A 102 31.02 -40.17 42.80
CA PRO A 102 29.95 -39.91 43.75
C PRO A 102 29.48 -38.46 43.66
N ILE A 103 28.16 -38.28 43.60
CA ILE A 103 27.51 -36.97 43.73
C ILE A 103 27.73 -36.53 45.18
N GLU A 104 28.63 -35.57 45.39
CA GLU A 104 28.82 -34.96 46.70
C GLU A 104 27.63 -34.05 47.03
N ASP A 105 26.98 -34.37 48.15
CA ASP A 105 25.81 -33.67 48.68
C ASP A 105 26.25 -32.31 49.25
N ILE A 106 25.76 -31.22 48.65
CA ILE A 106 26.15 -29.83 48.94
C ILE A 106 25.31 -29.25 50.08
N THR A 107 24.77 -30.09 50.96
CA THR A 107 23.90 -29.64 52.05
C THR A 107 24.76 -29.13 53.22
N PRO A 108 24.66 -27.85 53.64
CA PRO A 108 25.49 -27.32 54.72
C PRO A 108 25.07 -27.90 56.09
N GLU A 109 26.05 -28.26 56.92
CA GLU A 109 25.82 -28.58 58.34
C GLU A 109 25.35 -27.32 59.09
N ARG A 110 24.19 -27.43 59.74
CA ARG A 110 23.56 -26.38 60.52
C ARG A 110 24.32 -26.20 61.83
N THR A 111 24.83 -24.99 62.12
CA THR A 111 24.69 -24.30 63.44
C THR A 111 25.47 -22.99 63.50
N THR A 112 24.75 -21.86 63.59
CA THR A 112 24.90 -20.79 64.59
C THR A 112 23.61 -19.97 64.56
N ASP A 113 23.14 -19.49 65.73
CA ASP A 113 21.79 -18.91 65.95
C ASP A 113 21.48 -17.60 65.17
N ASP A 114 22.43 -17.09 64.38
CA ASP A 114 22.32 -15.80 63.67
C ASP A 114 22.11 -15.90 62.14
N GLY A 115 21.90 -17.10 61.58
CA GLY A 115 21.48 -17.26 60.18
C GLY A 115 22.57 -17.01 59.11
N VAL A 116 23.84 -17.08 59.50
CA VAL A 116 25.02 -16.95 58.61
C VAL A 116 25.73 -18.31 58.50
N THR A 117 26.10 -18.72 57.28
CA THR A 117 26.86 -19.95 57.01
C THR A 117 28.26 -19.61 56.48
N VAL A 118 29.27 -20.38 56.88
CA VAL A 118 30.66 -20.17 56.43
C VAL A 118 31.05 -21.34 55.53
N ASP A 119 31.53 -21.05 54.33
CA ASP A 119 31.98 -22.09 53.41
C ASP A 119 33.40 -22.60 53.74
N ARG A 120 33.80 -23.69 53.09
CA ARG A 120 35.12 -24.32 53.27
C ARG A 120 36.30 -23.39 52.94
N PHE A 121 36.05 -22.28 52.26
CA PHE A 121 37.06 -21.27 51.93
C PHE A 121 37.07 -20.11 52.95
N GLY A 122 36.31 -20.24 54.05
CA GLY A 122 36.27 -19.25 55.13
C GLY A 122 35.39 -18.05 54.83
N GLN A 123 34.60 -18.07 53.76
CA GLN A 123 33.76 -16.94 53.37
C GLN A 123 32.39 -17.00 54.04
N LYS A 124 31.96 -15.88 54.64
CA LYS A 124 30.65 -15.76 55.30
C LYS A 124 29.56 -15.54 54.25
N ARG A 125 28.45 -16.25 54.37
CA ARG A 125 27.28 -16.15 53.49
C ARG A 125 26.00 -16.01 54.30
N THR A 126 25.05 -15.24 53.77
CA THR A 126 23.70 -15.14 54.32
C THR A 126 22.92 -16.44 54.09
N ALA A 127 21.80 -16.63 54.81
CA ALA A 127 20.89 -17.76 54.60
C ALA A 127 20.33 -17.89 53.16
N SER A 128 20.38 -16.82 52.34
CA SER A 128 20.00 -16.83 50.92
C SER A 128 21.17 -17.16 49.96
N GLY A 129 22.37 -17.39 50.49
CA GLY A 129 23.57 -17.76 49.72
C GLY A 129 24.43 -16.59 49.23
N ALA A 130 24.07 -15.34 49.57
CA ALA A 130 24.82 -14.15 49.19
C ALA A 130 26.09 -14.00 50.06
N LEU A 131 27.20 -13.61 49.42
CA LEU A 131 28.50 -13.42 50.08
C LEU A 131 28.51 -12.12 50.89
N ILE A 132 28.95 -12.19 52.15
CA ILE A 132 29.11 -11.03 53.03
C ILE A 132 30.58 -10.61 52.96
N LEU A 133 30.83 -9.41 52.44
CA LEU A 133 32.16 -8.79 52.40
C LEU A 133 32.25 -7.80 53.57
N GLU A 134 33.28 -7.93 54.41
CA GLU A 134 33.57 -6.95 55.47
C GLU A 134 34.47 -5.84 54.89
N ASP A 135 34.19 -4.59 55.27
CA ASP A 135 34.86 -3.39 54.73
C ASP A 135 36.37 -3.43 55.01
N GLY A 136 37.18 -3.68 53.97
CA GLY A 136 38.64 -3.54 54.03
C GLY A 136 39.45 -4.56 53.24
N GLU A 137 38.86 -5.67 52.78
CA GLU A 137 39.59 -6.68 51.99
C GLU A 137 39.07 -6.74 50.55
N ALA A 138 39.63 -5.90 49.68
CA ALA A 138 39.37 -5.94 48.25
C ALA A 138 40.70 -6.00 47.47
N GLU A 139 41.28 -7.19 47.38
CA GLU A 139 42.15 -7.55 46.25
C GLU A 139 41.49 -8.70 45.47
N LEU A 140 40.46 -8.38 44.70
CA LEU A 140 40.14 -9.19 43.53
C LEU A 140 41.33 -9.05 42.58
N GLY A 141 42.06 -10.14 42.34
CA GLY A 141 43.23 -10.22 41.45
C GLY A 141 42.92 -9.95 39.98
N LEU A 142 42.32 -8.79 39.70
CA LEU A 142 42.00 -8.27 38.39
C LEU A 142 43.18 -7.41 37.91
N PRO A 143 43.59 -7.51 36.64
CA PRO A 143 44.61 -6.64 36.08
C PRO A 143 44.22 -5.16 36.25
N GLN A 144 45.17 -4.30 36.62
CA GLN A 144 44.93 -2.88 36.93
C GLN A 144 44.21 -2.11 35.81
N ALA A 145 44.38 -2.52 34.56
CA ALA A 145 43.66 -1.96 33.41
C ALA A 145 42.13 -2.19 33.49
N THR A 146 41.71 -3.34 34.01
CA THR A 146 40.30 -3.70 34.19
C THR A 146 39.68 -2.93 35.36
N ILE A 147 40.42 -2.74 36.44
CA ILE A 147 39.99 -1.93 37.59
C ILE A 147 39.80 -0.46 37.17
N THR A 148 40.74 0.07 36.38
CA THR A 148 40.65 1.44 35.86
C THR A 148 39.47 1.63 34.91
N ALA A 149 39.09 0.58 34.16
CA ALA A 149 37.91 0.60 33.28
C ALA A 149 36.58 0.47 34.06
N LEU A 150 36.57 -0.24 35.19
CA LEU A 150 35.43 -0.38 36.09
C LEU A 150 35.16 0.94 36.85
N ASP A 151 36.21 1.60 37.36
CA ASP A 151 36.10 2.87 38.09
C ASP A 151 35.67 4.06 37.20
N GLN A 152 35.90 3.97 35.89
CA GLN A 152 35.42 4.96 34.92
C GLN A 152 33.94 4.80 34.56
N GLY A 153 33.20 3.93 35.27
CA GLY A 153 31.74 3.81 35.15
C GLY A 153 31.27 3.11 33.87
N GLY A 154 32.15 2.37 33.19
CA GLY A 154 31.88 1.86 31.85
C GLY A 154 30.95 0.65 31.76
N PHE A 155 30.48 0.06 32.87
CA PHE A 155 29.81 -1.25 32.80
C PHE A 155 28.50 -1.40 33.58
N PHE A 156 28.16 -0.53 34.54
CA PHE A 156 26.84 -0.56 35.18
C PHE A 156 26.36 0.85 35.53
N ASP A 157 25.48 1.40 34.68
CA ASP A 157 24.64 2.55 35.04
C ASP A 157 23.52 2.07 35.99
N PRO A 158 23.38 2.62 37.21
CA PRO A 158 22.35 2.22 38.17
C PRO A 158 20.91 2.53 37.73
N SER A 159 20.72 3.33 36.67
CA SER A 159 19.40 3.58 36.06
C SER A 159 19.00 2.52 35.01
N ALA A 160 19.89 1.59 34.66
CA ALA A 160 19.70 0.62 33.58
C ALA A 160 18.55 -0.39 33.81
N PHE A 161 17.99 -0.46 35.01
CA PHE A 161 16.90 -1.39 35.36
C PHE A 161 15.57 -0.74 35.69
N ASP A 162 15.48 0.60 35.73
CA ASP A 162 14.20 1.29 35.94
C ASP A 162 13.35 1.37 34.65
N ASP A 163 13.95 1.13 33.47
CA ASP A 163 13.27 0.99 32.17
C ASP A 163 12.92 -0.48 31.81
N ALA A 164 13.07 -1.43 32.74
CA ALA A 164 12.82 -2.85 32.50
C ALA A 164 11.31 -3.23 32.46
N GLU A 165 10.43 -2.34 31.99
CA GLU A 165 9.14 -2.76 31.44
C GLU A 165 9.35 -3.15 29.98
N LYS A 166 9.84 -4.37 29.75
CA LYS A 166 9.95 -5.07 28.45
C LYS A 166 9.62 -4.19 27.23
N VAL A 167 10.49 -3.23 26.95
CA VAL A 167 10.58 -2.64 25.63
C VAL A 167 11.12 -3.79 24.79
N LYS A 168 10.23 -4.54 24.14
CA LYS A 168 10.60 -5.21 22.90
C LYS A 168 11.06 -4.07 22.02
N THR A 169 12.36 -3.79 22.03
CA THR A 169 13.01 -2.93 21.07
C THR A 169 12.63 -3.51 19.75
N LYS A 170 11.67 -2.83 19.12
CA LYS A 170 11.05 -3.18 17.85
C LYS A 170 12.20 -3.55 16.93
N ALA A 171 12.38 -4.86 16.68
CA ALA A 171 13.48 -5.38 15.88
C ALA A 171 13.26 -4.91 14.44
N TYR A 172 13.71 -3.69 14.17
CA TYR A 172 13.63 -3.00 12.90
C TYR A 172 15.02 -2.54 12.57
N VAL A 173 15.91 -3.41 12.11
CA VAL A 173 17.18 -2.91 11.58
C VAL A 173 17.67 -3.72 10.37
N HIS A 174 16.82 -3.79 9.35
CA HIS A 174 17.32 -3.69 7.98
C HIS A 174 16.60 -2.52 7.31
N LEU A 175 17.25 -1.36 7.31
CA LEU A 175 16.89 -0.23 6.46
C LEU A 175 17.25 -0.61 5.04
N MET A 176 16.25 -0.74 4.18
CA MET A 176 16.56 -0.85 2.76
C MET A 176 16.94 0.53 2.22
N PRO A 177 18.03 0.60 1.43
CA PRO A 177 18.38 1.84 0.75
C PRO A 177 17.22 2.22 -0.18
N GLY A 178 16.85 3.49 -0.14
CA GLY A 178 15.91 4.07 -1.09
C GLY A 178 16.51 4.15 -2.50
N LEU A 179 15.80 4.82 -3.41
CA LEU A 179 16.33 5.06 -4.75
C LEU A 179 17.64 5.87 -4.72
N PRO A 180 18.65 5.48 -5.52
CA PRO A 180 19.86 6.27 -5.67
C PRO A 180 19.57 7.62 -6.33
N ASN A 181 20.35 8.63 -5.96
CA ASN A 181 20.16 10.02 -6.40
C ASN A 181 20.08 10.16 -7.93
N GLU A 182 20.89 9.42 -8.68
CA GLU A 182 20.87 9.43 -10.14
C GLU A 182 19.49 9.08 -10.72
N VAL A 183 18.88 8.02 -10.19
CA VAL A 183 17.57 7.53 -10.64
C VAL A 183 16.46 8.50 -10.23
N VAL A 184 16.59 9.15 -9.06
CA VAL A 184 15.70 10.21 -8.60
C VAL A 184 15.78 11.44 -9.52
N TYR A 185 16.96 11.92 -9.87
CA TYR A 185 17.13 13.08 -10.75
C TYR A 185 16.60 12.80 -12.16
N VAL A 186 16.82 11.58 -12.69
CA VAL A 186 16.21 11.15 -13.95
C VAL A 186 14.69 11.18 -13.86
N GLY A 187 14.11 10.63 -12.78
CA GLY A 187 12.67 10.67 -12.55
C GLY A 187 12.11 12.09 -12.48
N LEU A 188 12.79 12.99 -11.76
CA LEU A 188 12.41 14.40 -11.64
C LEU A 188 12.46 15.13 -12.99
N GLY A 189 13.54 14.93 -13.75
CA GLY A 189 13.70 15.46 -15.10
C GLY A 189 12.59 14.98 -16.03
N LEU A 190 12.26 13.68 -16.00
CA LEU A 190 11.18 13.10 -16.81
C LEU A 190 9.80 13.63 -16.43
N ILE A 191 9.50 13.75 -15.13
CA ILE A 191 8.23 14.30 -14.64
C ILE A 191 8.04 15.73 -15.12
N LEU A 192 9.06 16.58 -14.98
CA LEU A 192 9.01 17.97 -15.43
C LEU A 192 8.89 18.04 -16.95
N LEU A 193 9.76 17.34 -17.68
CA LEU A 193 9.75 17.33 -19.15
C LEU A 193 8.39 16.88 -19.69
N LEU A 194 7.84 15.77 -19.20
CA LEU A 194 6.54 15.26 -19.64
C LEU A 194 5.41 16.22 -19.29
N SER A 195 5.47 16.87 -18.12
CA SER A 195 4.48 17.89 -17.76
C SER A 195 4.45 19.01 -18.78
N PHE A 196 5.61 19.55 -19.16
CA PHE A 196 5.69 20.63 -20.15
C PHE A 196 5.32 20.17 -21.56
N VAL A 197 5.80 19.00 -21.99
CA VAL A 197 5.51 18.47 -23.34
C VAL A 197 4.02 18.16 -23.51
N LEU A 198 3.39 17.51 -22.53
CA LEU A 198 1.94 17.22 -22.57
C LEU A 198 1.12 18.51 -22.49
N PHE A 199 1.56 19.47 -21.68
CA PHE A 199 0.94 20.78 -21.57
C PHE A 199 1.09 21.62 -22.85
N GLU A 200 2.21 21.57 -23.55
CA GLU A 200 2.36 22.28 -24.84
C GLU A 200 1.48 21.62 -25.92
N ARG A 201 1.43 20.28 -25.94
CA ARG A 201 0.59 19.52 -26.86
C ARG A 201 -0.90 19.79 -26.65
N TYR A 202 -1.31 20.20 -25.43
CA TYR A 202 -2.64 20.72 -25.14
C TYR A 202 -2.98 21.95 -25.98
N GLY A 203 -2.09 22.95 -25.98
CA GLY A 203 -2.32 24.23 -26.65
C GLY A 203 -2.45 24.09 -28.16
N LYS A 204 -1.82 23.07 -28.76
CA LYS A 204 -1.79 22.82 -30.21
C LYS A 204 -2.94 21.94 -30.73
N ARG A 205 -3.65 21.18 -29.88
CA ARG A 205 -4.75 20.31 -30.35
C ARG A 205 -6.00 21.13 -30.66
N LYS A 206 -6.42 21.13 -31.93
CA LYS A 206 -7.79 21.51 -32.33
C LYS A 206 -8.78 20.63 -31.54
N ASP A 207 -9.83 21.28 -31.05
CA ASP A 207 -10.97 20.76 -30.30
C ASP A 207 -11.00 19.22 -30.11
N PRO A 208 -10.84 18.69 -28.88
CA PRO A 208 -10.96 17.26 -28.58
C PRO A 208 -12.30 16.63 -29.00
N ARG A 209 -13.30 17.44 -29.39
CA ARG A 209 -14.52 16.96 -30.07
C ARG A 209 -14.23 16.23 -31.40
N GLY A 210 -13.05 16.42 -32.01
CA GLY A 210 -12.65 15.86 -33.30
C GLY A 210 -12.46 14.33 -33.36
N THR A 211 -12.49 13.60 -32.24
CA THR A 211 -12.60 12.12 -32.23
C THR A 211 -13.96 11.64 -31.69
N GLY A 212 -14.97 12.52 -31.64
CA GLY A 212 -16.30 12.23 -31.11
C GLY A 212 -17.39 13.02 -31.82
N GLY A 213 -17.25 13.26 -33.13
CA GLY A 213 -18.33 13.81 -33.95
C GLY A 213 -19.46 12.79 -34.08
N GLY A 214 -20.67 13.19 -33.68
CA GLY A 214 -21.93 12.58 -34.14
C GLY A 214 -22.24 11.14 -33.67
N GLY A 215 -21.42 10.52 -32.83
CA GLY A 215 -21.79 9.24 -32.23
C GLY A 215 -22.92 9.46 -31.23
N THR A 216 -24.05 8.79 -31.42
CA THR A 216 -25.04 8.62 -30.35
C THR A 216 -24.32 8.18 -29.08
N ARG A 217 -24.94 8.36 -27.90
CA ARG A 217 -24.42 8.02 -26.55
C ARG A 217 -24.10 6.52 -26.35
N GLU A 218 -23.86 5.79 -27.43
CA GLU A 218 -24.22 4.41 -27.68
C GLU A 218 -22.99 3.54 -27.96
N GLN A 219 -21.88 4.10 -28.45
CA GLN A 219 -20.61 3.37 -28.62
C GLN A 219 -19.43 4.29 -28.25
N ARG A 220 -18.73 3.96 -27.16
CA ARG A 220 -17.49 4.65 -26.78
C ARG A 220 -16.36 4.13 -27.65
N PRO A 221 -15.64 4.98 -28.42
CA PRO A 221 -14.55 4.52 -29.27
C PRO A 221 -13.29 4.30 -28.42
N TYR A 222 -13.13 3.07 -27.93
CA TYR A 222 -11.85 2.59 -27.41
C TYR A 222 -11.60 1.17 -27.89
N TRP A 223 -10.32 0.78 -27.90
CA TRP A 223 -9.93 -0.57 -28.24
C TRP A 223 -10.50 -1.56 -27.21
N ARG A 224 -11.27 -2.52 -27.69
CA ARG A 224 -11.88 -3.58 -26.88
C ARG A 224 -11.76 -4.91 -27.61
N PHE A 225 -11.52 -5.95 -26.84
CA PHE A 225 -11.43 -7.33 -27.30
C PHE A 225 -12.36 -8.18 -26.46
N GLU A 226 -13.39 -8.72 -27.11
CA GLU A 226 -14.38 -9.55 -26.43
C GLU A 226 -13.82 -10.95 -26.15
N LEU A 227 -13.73 -11.33 -24.88
CA LEU A 227 -13.32 -12.66 -24.45
C LEU A 227 -14.45 -13.70 -24.59
N THR A 228 -15.70 -13.27 -24.42
CA THR A 228 -16.89 -14.15 -24.57
C THR A 228 -17.12 -14.64 -26.00
N ARG A 229 -16.35 -14.15 -26.98
CA ARG A 229 -16.32 -14.71 -28.35
C ARG A 229 -15.82 -16.16 -28.36
N PHE A 230 -15.00 -16.55 -27.37
CA PHE A 230 -14.58 -17.93 -27.21
C PHE A 230 -15.73 -18.73 -26.58
N THR A 231 -16.30 -19.66 -27.35
CA THR A 231 -17.50 -20.41 -26.97
C THR A 231 -17.34 -21.20 -25.68
N TRP A 232 -16.15 -21.73 -25.41
CA TRP A 232 -15.84 -22.43 -24.16
C TRP A 232 -15.93 -21.50 -22.95
N LEU A 233 -15.44 -20.26 -23.06
CA LEU A 233 -15.46 -19.28 -21.97
C LEU A 233 -16.87 -18.74 -21.77
N GLY A 234 -17.61 -18.44 -22.85
CA GLY A 234 -19.02 -18.05 -22.75
C GLY A 234 -19.87 -19.14 -22.08
N ARG A 235 -19.65 -20.41 -22.41
CA ARG A 235 -20.31 -21.56 -21.77
C ARG A 235 -19.89 -21.70 -20.31
N ALA A 236 -18.61 -21.56 -20.00
CA ALA A 236 -18.10 -21.57 -18.64
C ALA A 236 -18.75 -20.48 -17.80
N MET A 237 -18.79 -19.23 -18.26
CA MET A 237 -19.43 -18.11 -17.55
C MET A 237 -20.93 -18.31 -17.31
N LYS A 238 -21.63 -19.00 -18.21
CA LYS A 238 -23.04 -19.38 -18.04
C LYS A 238 -23.23 -20.52 -17.03
N SER A 239 -22.18 -21.32 -16.78
CA SER A 239 -22.21 -22.38 -15.77
C SER A 239 -22.35 -21.82 -14.36
N ARG A 240 -23.12 -22.53 -13.53
CA ARG A 240 -23.30 -22.19 -12.11
C ARG A 240 -22.04 -22.48 -11.29
N TRP A 241 -21.21 -23.41 -11.75
CA TRP A 241 -19.93 -23.74 -11.11
C TRP A 241 -18.84 -22.70 -11.35
N PHE A 242 -19.00 -21.78 -12.31
CA PHE A 242 -17.93 -20.85 -12.69
C PHE A 242 -17.40 -20.01 -11.53
N GLN A 243 -18.29 -19.42 -10.74
CA GLN A 243 -17.90 -18.59 -9.62
C GLN A 243 -17.44 -19.42 -8.41
N PRO A 244 -18.20 -20.44 -7.94
CA PRO A 244 -17.76 -21.28 -6.83
C PRO A 244 -16.43 -22.01 -7.08
N ALA A 245 -16.15 -22.44 -8.31
CA ALA A 245 -14.91 -23.13 -8.64
C ALA A 245 -13.67 -22.25 -8.42
N VAL A 246 -13.78 -20.93 -8.65
CA VAL A 246 -12.69 -19.98 -8.38
C VAL A 246 -12.68 -19.55 -6.91
N GLN A 247 -13.85 -19.44 -6.28
CA GLN A 247 -13.95 -19.06 -4.86
C GLN A 247 -13.46 -20.15 -3.91
N LEU A 248 -13.65 -21.44 -4.24
CA LEU A 248 -13.38 -22.55 -3.33
C LEU A 248 -11.90 -22.64 -2.90
N PRO A 249 -10.90 -22.63 -3.81
CA PRO A 249 -9.50 -22.59 -3.40
C PRO A 249 -9.15 -21.37 -2.55
N VAL A 250 -9.72 -20.20 -2.89
CA VAL A 250 -9.47 -18.95 -2.15
C VAL A 250 -10.07 -19.01 -0.74
N VAL A 251 -11.25 -19.60 -0.58
CA VAL A 251 -11.87 -19.81 0.74
C VAL A 251 -11.06 -20.81 1.57
N ILE A 252 -10.56 -21.90 0.96
CA ILE A 252 -9.70 -22.86 1.66
C ILE A 252 -8.42 -22.16 2.16
N GLY A 253 -7.73 -21.42 1.29
CA GLY A 253 -6.54 -20.65 1.68
C GLY A 253 -6.84 -19.60 2.75
N PHE A 254 -7.97 -18.91 2.66
CA PHE A 254 -8.41 -17.93 3.64
C PHE A 254 -8.69 -18.56 5.03
N LEU A 255 -9.33 -19.73 5.07
CA LEU A 255 -9.54 -20.46 6.31
C LEU A 255 -8.21 -20.98 6.88
N ALA A 256 -7.29 -21.43 6.04
CA ALA A 256 -5.95 -21.83 6.47
C ALA A 256 -5.18 -20.66 7.10
N VAL A 257 -5.29 -19.44 6.57
CA VAL A 257 -4.72 -18.22 7.16
C VAL A 257 -5.30 -17.94 8.55
N ILE A 258 -6.62 -18.08 8.72
CA ILE A 258 -7.27 -17.89 10.03
C ILE A 258 -6.74 -18.92 11.04
N VAL A 259 -6.65 -20.19 10.64
CA VAL A 259 -6.12 -21.25 11.52
C VAL A 259 -4.65 -20.97 11.86
N ALA A 260 -3.84 -20.61 10.87
CA ALA A 260 -2.42 -20.35 11.05
C ALA A 260 -2.16 -19.14 11.96
N GLY A 261 -2.92 -18.05 11.84
CA GLY A 261 -2.72 -16.90 12.70
C GLY A 261 -3.23 -17.10 14.14
N LEU A 262 -4.21 -17.99 14.37
CA LEU A 262 -4.72 -18.28 15.72
C LEU A 262 -3.91 -19.34 16.46
N ILE A 263 -3.46 -20.39 15.76
CA ILE A 263 -2.85 -21.57 16.37
C ILE A 263 -1.34 -21.64 16.09
N GLY A 264 -0.88 -21.09 14.96
CA GLY A 264 0.52 -21.08 14.58
C GLY A 264 1.37 -20.12 15.42
N SER A 265 2.68 -20.12 15.12
CA SER A 265 3.67 -19.26 15.78
C SER A 265 3.24 -17.79 15.78
N GLN A 266 3.34 -17.10 16.92
CA GLN A 266 3.02 -15.68 17.00
C GLN A 266 4.19 -14.78 16.56
N GLU A 267 5.28 -15.38 16.05
CA GLU A 267 6.39 -14.68 15.43
C GLU A 267 6.06 -14.35 13.96
N PRO A 268 6.03 -13.07 13.55
CA PRO A 268 5.54 -12.66 12.24
C PRO A 268 6.30 -13.26 11.06
N GLY A 269 7.62 -13.42 11.17
CA GLY A 269 8.46 -13.97 10.12
C GLY A 269 8.22 -15.47 9.86
N ARG A 270 7.76 -16.21 10.87
CA ARG A 270 7.54 -17.66 10.79
C ARG A 270 6.07 -18.06 10.56
N ASN A 271 5.15 -17.10 10.58
CA ASN A 271 3.74 -17.36 10.38
C ASN A 271 3.30 -16.93 8.98
N ILE A 272 2.65 -17.82 8.25
CA ILE A 272 2.15 -17.51 6.89
C ILE A 272 1.05 -16.44 6.91
N ALA A 273 0.27 -16.33 7.99
CA ALA A 273 -0.92 -15.47 8.04
C ALA A 273 -0.61 -13.99 7.78
N PRO A 274 0.29 -13.32 8.53
CA PRO A 274 0.62 -11.92 8.26
C PRO A 274 1.31 -11.73 6.91
N VAL A 275 2.26 -12.58 6.53
CA VAL A 275 3.02 -12.43 5.29
C VAL A 275 2.13 -12.60 4.06
N LEU A 276 1.28 -13.64 4.04
CA LEU A 276 0.36 -13.87 2.93
C LEU A 276 -0.69 -12.77 2.85
N THR A 277 -1.18 -12.26 3.97
CA THR A 277 -2.24 -11.23 3.98
C THR A 277 -1.68 -9.85 3.60
N TRP A 278 -0.65 -9.38 4.30
CA TRP A 278 -0.20 -8.00 4.21
C TRP A 278 0.89 -7.80 3.14
N ASN A 279 1.82 -8.73 2.99
CA ASN A 279 2.94 -8.56 2.05
C ASN A 279 2.58 -9.06 0.63
N ILE A 280 1.73 -10.09 0.52
CA ILE A 280 1.49 -10.75 -0.77
C ILE A 280 0.09 -10.43 -1.29
N TRP A 281 -0.95 -10.71 -0.51
CA TRP A 281 -2.33 -10.54 -0.97
C TRP A 281 -2.70 -9.07 -1.13
N TRP A 282 -2.51 -8.24 -0.09
CA TRP A 282 -2.89 -6.83 -0.12
C TRP A 282 -2.18 -6.07 -1.25
N ILE A 283 -0.90 -6.38 -1.44
CA ILE A 283 -0.06 -5.78 -2.46
C ILE A 283 -0.43 -6.33 -3.84
N GLY A 284 -0.47 -7.65 -3.99
CA GLY A 284 -0.85 -8.34 -5.22
C GLY A 284 -2.24 -7.95 -5.70
N LEU A 285 -3.16 -7.62 -4.79
CA LEU A 285 -4.50 -7.13 -5.11
C LEU A 285 -4.45 -5.89 -6.02
N ILE A 286 -3.54 -4.95 -5.78
CA ILE A 286 -3.46 -3.72 -6.57
C ILE A 286 -2.99 -4.01 -8.00
N PHE A 287 -2.01 -4.90 -8.15
CA PHE A 287 -1.57 -5.41 -9.46
C PHE A 287 -2.71 -6.14 -10.18
N VAL A 288 -3.42 -7.05 -9.48
CA VAL A 288 -4.59 -7.75 -10.01
C VAL A 288 -5.65 -6.76 -10.46
N VAL A 289 -5.89 -5.68 -9.73
CA VAL A 289 -6.91 -4.70 -10.11
C VAL A 289 -6.55 -3.92 -11.38
N MET A 290 -5.28 -3.58 -11.56
CA MET A 290 -4.81 -2.92 -12.79
C MET A 290 -5.04 -3.78 -14.03
N PHE A 291 -4.77 -5.08 -13.96
CA PHE A 291 -4.90 -5.97 -15.12
C PHE A 291 -6.31 -6.59 -15.26
N ALA A 292 -6.90 -7.04 -14.16
CA ALA A 292 -8.13 -7.82 -14.15
C ALA A 292 -9.35 -7.05 -13.59
N GLY A 293 -9.24 -5.74 -13.36
CA GLY A 293 -10.32 -4.95 -12.80
C GLY A 293 -10.73 -5.46 -11.42
N ASN A 294 -12.02 -5.48 -11.10
CA ASN A 294 -12.46 -5.87 -9.75
C ASN A 294 -12.56 -7.40 -9.55
N LEU A 295 -11.59 -8.17 -10.08
CA LEU A 295 -11.62 -9.64 -10.07
C LEU A 295 -11.55 -10.23 -8.65
N TRP A 296 -10.93 -9.52 -7.71
CA TRP A 296 -10.93 -9.92 -6.30
C TRP A 296 -12.35 -10.06 -5.76
N CYS A 297 -13.27 -9.13 -6.07
CA CYS A 297 -14.65 -9.23 -5.65
C CYS A 297 -15.40 -10.44 -6.25
N PHE A 298 -14.93 -11.00 -7.37
CA PHE A 298 -15.48 -12.24 -7.93
C PHE A 298 -15.07 -13.46 -7.09
N MET A 299 -13.81 -13.52 -6.66
CA MET A 299 -13.26 -14.63 -5.85
C MET A 299 -13.30 -14.40 -4.32
N CYS A 300 -13.93 -13.30 -3.87
CA CYS A 300 -13.85 -12.82 -2.49
C CYS A 300 -14.41 -13.82 -1.45
N PRO A 301 -13.58 -14.29 -0.49
CA PRO A 301 -14.00 -15.25 0.53
C PRO A 301 -14.99 -14.65 1.53
N TRP A 302 -14.88 -13.34 1.83
CA TRP A 302 -15.77 -12.65 2.77
C TRP A 302 -17.24 -12.67 2.35
N THR A 303 -17.52 -12.78 1.05
CA THR A 303 -18.91 -12.89 0.57
C THR A 303 -19.30 -14.30 0.22
N ALA A 304 -18.35 -15.15 -0.19
CA ALA A 304 -18.60 -16.54 -0.52
C ALA A 304 -19.05 -17.34 0.70
N ILE A 305 -18.37 -17.18 1.84
CA ILE A 305 -18.69 -17.91 3.08
C ILE A 305 -20.12 -17.61 3.55
N PRO A 306 -20.53 -16.34 3.77
CA PRO A 306 -21.92 -16.03 4.15
C PRO A 306 -22.95 -16.47 3.11
N ASP A 307 -22.66 -16.34 1.81
CA ASP A 307 -23.56 -16.78 0.75
C ASP A 307 -23.82 -18.28 0.82
N TRP A 308 -22.77 -19.10 0.96
CA TRP A 308 -22.90 -20.56 1.03
C TRP A 308 -23.62 -21.01 2.30
N ILE A 309 -23.34 -20.38 3.44
CA ILE A 309 -24.03 -20.64 4.72
C ILE A 309 -25.53 -20.35 4.59
N MET A 310 -25.89 -19.16 4.10
CA MET A 310 -27.30 -18.76 4.04
C MET A 310 -28.09 -19.48 2.95
N ARG A 311 -27.44 -19.87 1.85
CA ARG A 311 -28.09 -20.62 0.74
C ARG A 311 -28.14 -22.12 1.00
N ARG A 312 -27.25 -22.65 1.86
CA ARG A 312 -27.02 -24.09 2.08
C ARG A 312 -26.74 -24.86 0.78
N SER A 313 -26.11 -24.19 -0.19
CA SER A 313 -25.72 -24.77 -1.47
C SER A 313 -24.65 -23.90 -2.12
N LEU A 314 -23.71 -24.53 -2.81
CA LEU A 314 -22.69 -23.84 -3.60
C LEU A 314 -23.23 -23.36 -4.97
N VAL A 315 -24.25 -24.03 -5.50
CA VAL A 315 -24.64 -23.92 -6.91
C VAL A 315 -26.12 -23.58 -7.09
N ALA A 316 -27.00 -24.08 -6.21
CA ALA A 316 -28.43 -23.94 -6.37
C ALA A 316 -28.89 -22.49 -6.16
N VAL A 317 -29.78 -22.02 -7.04
CA VAL A 317 -30.37 -20.68 -6.93
C VAL A 317 -31.51 -20.70 -5.92
N ARG A 318 -31.15 -20.44 -4.67
CA ARG A 318 -32.10 -20.29 -3.56
C ARG A 318 -32.17 -18.83 -3.12
N LYS A 319 -33.39 -18.35 -2.85
CA LYS A 319 -33.61 -17.02 -2.29
C LYS A 319 -33.07 -16.98 -0.87
N ILE A 320 -32.18 -16.02 -0.61
CA ILE A 320 -31.63 -15.79 0.72
C ILE A 320 -32.73 -15.17 1.59
N LYS A 321 -32.96 -15.73 2.77
CA LYS A 321 -33.86 -15.13 3.76
C LYS A 321 -33.13 -13.95 4.41
N THR A 322 -33.51 -12.73 4.03
CA THR A 322 -33.02 -11.48 4.62
C THR A 322 -34.15 -10.79 5.39
N LEU A 323 -33.81 -9.88 6.30
CA LEU A 323 -34.77 -9.02 6.99
C LEU A 323 -35.39 -7.95 6.08
N GLY A 324 -34.89 -7.79 4.85
CA GLY A 324 -35.49 -6.91 3.86
C GLY A 324 -35.23 -5.42 4.10
N LEU A 325 -34.28 -5.05 4.98
CA LEU A 325 -34.07 -3.64 5.30
C LEU A 325 -33.36 -2.94 4.13
N SER A 326 -33.94 -1.84 3.69
CA SER A 326 -33.27 -0.95 2.73
C SER A 326 -32.16 -0.17 3.43
N TYR A 327 -30.95 -0.20 2.86
CA TYR A 327 -29.81 0.53 3.41
C TYR A 327 -30.10 2.06 3.46
N PRO A 328 -29.87 2.77 4.59
CA PRO A 328 -30.26 4.18 4.75
C PRO A 328 -29.47 5.13 3.84
N ARG A 329 -29.95 5.29 2.60
CA ARG A 329 -29.25 6.04 1.55
C ARG A 329 -29.06 7.53 1.82
N PHE A 330 -29.60 8.12 2.89
CA PHE A 330 -29.45 9.56 3.17
C PHE A 330 -28.49 9.86 4.34
N ARG A 331 -28.26 8.90 5.25
CA ARG A 331 -27.39 9.07 6.43
C ARG A 331 -26.10 8.25 6.39
N LEU A 332 -26.07 7.18 5.59
CA LEU A 332 -24.93 6.29 5.44
C LEU A 332 -24.56 6.21 3.96
N TRP A 333 -23.94 7.27 3.41
CA TRP A 333 -23.28 7.16 2.10
C TRP A 333 -22.05 6.26 2.23
N MET A 334 -21.11 6.22 1.29
CA MET A 334 -19.92 5.35 1.40
C MET A 334 -19.01 5.60 2.63
N TRP A 335 -19.43 6.44 3.58
CA TRP A 335 -18.79 6.75 4.85
C TRP A 335 -18.38 5.54 5.67
N PRO A 336 -19.19 4.47 5.86
CA PRO A 336 -18.71 3.31 6.61
C PRO A 336 -17.49 2.66 5.99
N ALA A 337 -17.39 2.61 4.66
CA ALA A 337 -16.17 2.13 3.99
C ALA A 337 -14.99 3.09 4.18
N ILE A 338 -15.22 4.41 4.12
CA ILE A 338 -14.16 5.44 4.31
C ILE A 338 -13.61 5.38 5.75
N VAL A 339 -14.50 5.34 6.74
CA VAL A 339 -14.14 5.25 8.16
C VAL A 339 -13.47 3.91 8.45
N LEU A 340 -14.00 2.80 7.93
CA LEU A 340 -13.37 1.49 8.10
C LEU A 340 -11.99 1.44 7.44
N PHE A 341 -11.80 2.09 6.28
CA PHE A 341 -10.48 2.17 5.64
C PHE A 341 -9.47 2.92 6.52
N ALA A 342 -9.84 4.11 7.01
CA ALA A 342 -8.99 4.90 7.89
C ALA A 342 -8.70 4.18 9.22
N PHE A 343 -9.71 3.53 9.80
CA PHE A 343 -9.58 2.78 11.04
C PHE A 343 -8.70 1.53 10.89
N VAL A 344 -8.85 0.77 9.80
CA VAL A 344 -7.99 -0.40 9.54
C VAL A 344 -6.55 0.04 9.27
N THR A 345 -6.35 1.14 8.54
CA THR A 345 -5.02 1.74 8.34
C THR A 345 -4.39 2.14 9.67
N TRP A 346 -5.18 2.74 10.56
CA TRP A 346 -4.74 3.08 11.91
C TRP A 346 -4.39 1.84 12.73
N LEU A 347 -5.24 0.81 12.70
CA LEU A 347 -4.98 -0.46 13.39
C LEU A 347 -3.72 -1.16 12.84
N GLU A 348 -3.52 -1.09 11.53
CA GLU A 348 -2.33 -1.61 10.86
C GLU A 348 -1.05 -0.91 11.32
N LEU A 349 -1.04 0.43 11.34
CA LEU A 349 0.19 1.20 11.57
C LEU A 349 0.44 1.55 13.05
N ALA A 350 -0.60 1.91 13.80
CA ALA A 350 -0.48 2.29 15.22
C ALA A 350 -0.34 1.06 16.12
N TYR A 351 -1.13 0.02 15.88
CA TYR A 351 -1.11 -1.23 16.67
C TYR A 351 -0.22 -2.33 16.08
N ASP A 352 0.43 -2.05 14.95
CA ASP A 352 1.30 -2.98 14.24
C ASP A 352 0.59 -4.32 13.95
N ALA A 353 -0.67 -4.24 13.50
CA ALA A 353 -1.52 -5.42 13.32
C ALA A 353 -0.96 -6.39 12.25
N ALA A 354 -0.17 -5.87 11.31
CA ALA A 354 0.54 -6.67 10.33
C ALA A 354 1.59 -7.59 10.97
N ASN A 355 2.15 -7.21 12.12
CA ASN A 355 3.14 -7.98 12.88
C ASN A 355 2.50 -8.79 14.02
N ARG A 356 1.18 -8.99 14.03
CA ARG A 356 0.49 -9.82 15.04
C ARG A 356 -0.41 -10.84 14.34
N PRO A 357 0.01 -12.12 14.24
CA PRO A 357 -0.74 -13.14 13.49
C PRO A 357 -2.17 -13.35 13.98
N TRP A 358 -2.39 -13.38 15.30
CA TRP A 358 -3.73 -13.51 15.87
C TRP A 358 -4.65 -12.35 15.49
N LEU A 359 -4.14 -11.12 15.45
CA LEU A 359 -4.91 -9.92 15.13
C LEU A 359 -5.31 -9.91 13.65
N THR A 360 -4.42 -10.39 12.77
CA THR A 360 -4.74 -10.61 11.35
C THR A 360 -5.92 -11.59 11.18
N SER A 361 -5.94 -12.67 11.96
CA SER A 361 -7.03 -13.66 11.94
C SER A 361 -8.33 -13.12 12.53
N MET A 362 -8.26 -12.35 13.63
CA MET A 362 -9.41 -11.67 14.21
C MET A 362 -10.03 -10.67 13.24
N PHE A 363 -9.21 -9.91 12.51
CA PHE A 363 -9.68 -9.02 11.47
C PHE A 363 -10.37 -9.78 10.32
N ALA A 364 -9.80 -10.90 9.87
CA ALA A 364 -10.41 -11.76 8.86
C ALA A 364 -11.78 -12.29 9.30
N ILE A 365 -11.91 -12.76 10.55
CA ILE A 365 -13.19 -13.21 11.14
C ILE A 365 -14.17 -12.05 11.24
N PHE A 366 -13.72 -10.88 11.71
CA PHE A 366 -14.54 -9.67 11.79
C PHE A 366 -15.13 -9.29 10.43
N MET A 367 -14.33 -9.33 9.36
CA MET A 367 -14.81 -9.00 8.02
C MET A 367 -15.86 -10.00 7.50
N VAL A 368 -15.72 -11.29 7.79
CA VAL A 368 -16.74 -12.31 7.46
C VAL A 368 -18.01 -12.09 8.28
N ALA A 369 -17.89 -11.84 9.59
CA ALA A 369 -19.01 -11.59 10.47
C ALA A 369 -19.78 -10.33 10.05
N LEU A 370 -19.07 -9.26 9.71
CA LEU A 370 -19.66 -8.01 9.21
C LEU A 370 -20.36 -8.22 7.85
N ALA A 371 -19.77 -9.00 6.95
CA ALA A 371 -20.39 -9.34 5.67
C ALA A 371 -21.66 -10.19 5.86
N TRP A 372 -21.64 -11.16 6.78
CA TRP A 372 -22.81 -11.98 7.13
C TRP A 372 -23.91 -11.14 7.78
N LEU A 373 -23.57 -10.28 8.75
CA LEU A 373 -24.51 -9.38 9.39
C LEU A 373 -25.20 -8.46 8.37
N CYS A 374 -24.43 -7.85 7.47
CA CYS A 374 -24.99 -7.01 6.41
C CYS A 374 -25.92 -7.79 5.47
N LEU A 375 -25.60 -9.06 5.17
CA LEU A 375 -26.42 -9.91 4.31
C LEU A 375 -27.72 -10.36 4.99
N VAL A 376 -27.71 -10.54 6.31
CA VAL A 376 -28.91 -10.85 7.11
C VAL A 376 -29.82 -9.62 7.24
N LEU A 377 -29.25 -8.45 7.56
CA LEU A 377 -30.00 -7.22 7.82
C LEU A 377 -30.54 -6.58 6.54
N PHE A 378 -29.68 -6.37 5.55
CA PHE A 378 -29.97 -5.53 4.39
C PHE A 378 -30.28 -6.32 3.13
N ASP A 379 -30.98 -5.66 2.21
CA ASP A 379 -31.20 -6.22 0.88
C ASP A 379 -29.92 -6.28 0.04
N ARG A 380 -29.79 -7.40 -0.69
CA ARG A 380 -28.67 -7.69 -1.61
C ARG A 380 -27.32 -7.61 -0.88
N LYS A 381 -26.22 -7.39 -1.61
CA LYS A 381 -24.89 -7.28 -1.01
C LYS A 381 -24.56 -5.83 -0.63
N ALA A 382 -25.28 -5.28 0.35
CA ALA A 382 -25.06 -3.92 0.87
C ALA A 382 -23.60 -3.70 1.32
N MET A 383 -23.00 -4.71 1.95
CA MET A 383 -21.58 -4.71 2.34
C MET A 383 -20.67 -4.33 1.16
N CYS A 384 -20.84 -4.97 0.00
CA CYS A 384 -19.99 -4.75 -1.17
C CYS A 384 -20.13 -3.35 -1.76
N ARG A 385 -21.31 -2.74 -1.61
CA ARG A 385 -21.63 -1.44 -2.20
C ARG A 385 -21.24 -0.26 -1.30
N TYR A 386 -21.36 -0.40 0.03
CA TYR A 386 -21.29 0.73 0.96
C TYR A 386 -20.27 0.60 2.09
N VAL A 387 -19.90 -0.63 2.51
CA VAL A 387 -19.16 -0.85 3.76
C VAL A 387 -17.78 -1.45 3.55
N CYS A 388 -17.61 -2.36 2.59
CA CYS A 388 -16.35 -3.06 2.34
C CYS A 388 -15.31 -2.10 1.74
N PHE A 389 -14.37 -1.63 2.56
CA PHE A 389 -13.31 -0.72 2.10
C PHE A 389 -12.47 -1.31 0.97
N VAL A 390 -12.06 -2.59 1.08
CA VAL A 390 -11.29 -3.27 0.02
C VAL A 390 -12.01 -3.23 -1.31
N GLY A 391 -13.32 -3.53 -1.31
CA GLY A 391 -14.16 -3.49 -2.50
C GLY A 391 -14.39 -2.09 -3.06
N ARG A 392 -14.23 -1.03 -2.24
CA ARG A 392 -14.36 0.37 -2.67
C ARG A 392 -13.04 0.93 -3.20
N VAL A 393 -11.92 0.64 -2.55
CA VAL A 393 -10.57 0.98 -3.02
C VAL A 393 -10.28 0.26 -4.34
N SER A 394 -10.43 -1.07 -4.38
CA SER A 394 -10.28 -1.85 -5.63
C SER A 394 -11.29 -1.44 -6.71
N GLY A 395 -12.52 -1.07 -6.34
CA GLY A 395 -13.50 -0.54 -7.28
C GLY A 395 -13.02 0.76 -7.95
N GLN A 396 -12.44 1.69 -7.20
CA GLN A 396 -11.89 2.92 -7.77
C GLN A 396 -10.72 2.65 -8.69
N TYR A 397 -9.78 1.79 -8.29
CA TYR A 397 -8.68 1.37 -9.15
C TYR A 397 -9.16 0.55 -10.36
N ALA A 398 -10.28 -0.17 -10.28
CA ALA A 398 -10.85 -0.91 -11.40
C ALA A 398 -11.36 -0.01 -12.54
N THR A 399 -11.53 1.30 -12.31
CA THR A 399 -11.74 2.28 -13.39
C THR A 399 -10.53 2.36 -14.33
N MET A 400 -9.33 2.05 -13.81
CA MET A 400 -8.08 1.87 -14.55
C MET A 400 -7.87 0.45 -15.07
N GLY A 401 -8.67 -0.52 -14.60
CA GLY A 401 -8.55 -1.94 -14.94
C GLY A 401 -8.81 -2.27 -16.41
N MET A 402 -8.08 -3.25 -16.94
CA MET A 402 -8.21 -3.70 -18.34
C MET A 402 -9.38 -4.67 -18.59
N LEU A 403 -9.95 -5.29 -17.54
CA LEU A 403 -11.08 -6.22 -17.69
C LEU A 403 -12.40 -5.54 -17.33
N GLU A 404 -13.45 -5.71 -18.14
CA GLU A 404 -14.79 -5.17 -17.87
C GLU A 404 -15.91 -6.10 -18.33
N LEU A 405 -17.06 -6.04 -17.64
CA LEU A 405 -18.33 -6.58 -18.13
C LEU A 405 -19.17 -5.44 -18.70
N ARG A 406 -19.52 -5.52 -19.98
CA ARG A 406 -20.35 -4.51 -20.66
C ARG A 406 -21.40 -5.15 -21.53
N ARG A 407 -22.42 -4.35 -21.87
CA ARG A 407 -23.39 -4.71 -22.90
C ARG A 407 -22.73 -4.67 -24.29
N ARG A 408 -23.13 -5.57 -25.19
CA ARG A 408 -22.73 -5.54 -26.60
C ARG A 408 -23.43 -4.42 -27.34
N ASP A 409 -24.76 -4.36 -27.22
CA ASP A 409 -25.62 -3.34 -27.80
C ASP A 409 -26.46 -2.63 -26.73
N ASN A 410 -26.49 -1.30 -26.77
CA ASN A 410 -27.34 -0.51 -25.88
C ASN A 410 -28.82 -0.53 -26.29
N ALA A 411 -29.13 -0.63 -27.58
CA ALA A 411 -30.50 -0.62 -28.06
C ALA A 411 -31.29 -1.81 -27.47
N VAL A 412 -30.68 -3.00 -27.49
CA VAL A 412 -31.22 -4.23 -26.89
C VAL A 412 -31.46 -4.09 -25.38
N CYS A 413 -30.56 -3.40 -24.66
CA CYS A 413 -30.76 -3.14 -23.23
C CYS A 413 -31.92 -2.18 -22.97
N ARG A 414 -32.10 -1.16 -23.82
CA ARG A 414 -33.17 -0.17 -23.70
C ARG A 414 -34.56 -0.73 -24.04
N SER A 415 -34.62 -1.68 -24.97
CA SER A 415 -35.87 -2.38 -25.32
C SER A 415 -36.23 -3.51 -24.34
N CYS A 416 -35.32 -3.91 -23.45
CA CYS A 416 -35.55 -4.98 -22.50
C CYS A 416 -36.45 -4.54 -21.34
N THR A 417 -37.69 -5.03 -21.32
CA THR A 417 -38.69 -4.70 -20.30
C THR A 417 -38.47 -5.45 -18.97
N THR A 418 -37.93 -6.67 -19.02
CA THR A 418 -37.79 -7.51 -17.81
C THR A 418 -36.64 -7.06 -16.90
N SER A 419 -35.55 -6.54 -17.49
CA SER A 419 -34.36 -6.10 -16.75
C SER A 419 -33.82 -7.16 -15.77
N ASP A 420 -33.84 -8.43 -16.18
CA ASP A 420 -33.42 -9.59 -15.37
C ASP A 420 -31.97 -9.48 -14.87
N CYS A 421 -31.12 -8.70 -15.55
CA CYS A 421 -29.76 -8.43 -15.08
C CYS A 421 -29.70 -7.73 -13.71
N VAL A 422 -30.73 -6.95 -13.34
CA VAL A 422 -30.82 -6.22 -12.07
C VAL A 422 -31.72 -6.93 -11.06
N HIS A 423 -32.83 -7.51 -11.53
CA HIS A 423 -33.84 -8.16 -10.68
C HIS A 423 -33.55 -9.63 -10.41
N GLY A 424 -32.71 -10.26 -11.25
CA GLY A 424 -32.55 -11.71 -11.28
C GLY A 424 -33.69 -12.37 -12.04
N ARG A 425 -33.50 -13.65 -12.36
CA ARG A 425 -34.51 -14.50 -12.98
C ARG A 425 -34.65 -15.77 -12.17
N GLU A 426 -35.85 -16.06 -11.68
CA GLU A 426 -36.11 -17.22 -10.84
C GLU A 426 -35.68 -18.53 -11.51
N GLY A 427 -35.04 -19.42 -10.74
CA GLY A 427 -34.48 -20.69 -11.22
C GLY A 427 -33.27 -20.55 -12.16
N VAL A 428 -33.08 -19.39 -12.78
CA VAL A 428 -31.95 -19.09 -13.64
C VAL A 428 -30.88 -18.42 -12.80
N GLY A 429 -30.88 -17.09 -12.61
CA GLY A 429 -29.75 -16.36 -12.01
C GLY A 429 -30.14 -15.29 -10.99
N TYR A 430 -29.17 -14.87 -10.20
CA TYR A 430 -29.38 -13.89 -9.13
C TYR A 430 -29.47 -12.46 -9.67
N ALA A 431 -30.08 -11.60 -8.87
CA ALA A 431 -30.03 -10.15 -9.04
C ALA A 431 -28.59 -9.64 -8.98
N CYS A 432 -28.29 -8.53 -9.67
CA CYS A 432 -27.00 -7.86 -9.53
C CYS A 432 -26.73 -7.54 -8.04
N PRO A 433 -25.65 -8.05 -7.44
CA PRO A 433 -25.40 -7.92 -6.00
C PRO A 433 -25.26 -6.46 -5.53
N THR A 434 -24.72 -5.61 -6.41
CA THR A 434 -24.53 -4.18 -6.16
C THR A 434 -25.57 -3.31 -6.86
N SER A 435 -26.62 -3.89 -7.45
CA SER A 435 -27.72 -3.17 -8.11
C SER A 435 -27.30 -2.27 -9.28
N GLU A 436 -26.37 -2.74 -10.10
CA GLU A 436 -25.97 -2.07 -11.35
C GLU A 436 -26.85 -2.51 -12.52
N TYR A 437 -27.34 -1.53 -13.28
CA TYR A 437 -28.15 -1.75 -14.48
C TYR A 437 -27.29 -1.67 -15.75
N MET A 438 -27.21 -2.77 -16.50
CA MET A 438 -26.32 -2.88 -17.66
C MET A 438 -26.59 -1.83 -18.75
N GLY A 439 -27.82 -1.36 -18.92
CA GLY A 439 -28.16 -0.29 -19.87
C GLY A 439 -27.64 1.11 -19.49
N ALA A 440 -27.24 1.31 -18.23
CA ALA A 440 -26.69 2.58 -17.75
C ALA A 440 -25.29 2.48 -17.13
N MET A 441 -24.83 1.26 -16.82
CA MET A 441 -23.52 0.98 -16.21
C MET A 441 -22.40 1.29 -17.20
N ASN A 442 -21.57 2.28 -16.88
CA ASN A 442 -20.52 2.80 -17.75
C ASN A 442 -19.14 2.92 -17.07
N ASP A 443 -19.04 2.45 -15.82
CA ASP A 443 -17.81 2.37 -15.04
C ASP A 443 -17.76 1.00 -14.33
N ASN A 444 -16.56 0.59 -13.92
CA ASN A 444 -16.32 -0.67 -13.22
C ASN A 444 -16.38 -0.55 -11.69
N GLN A 445 -16.60 0.65 -11.15
CA GLN A 445 -16.39 0.92 -9.73
C GLN A 445 -17.32 0.12 -8.79
N TYR A 446 -18.53 -0.16 -9.23
CA TYR A 446 -19.51 -0.94 -8.47
C TYR A 446 -19.69 -2.37 -9.00
N CYS A 447 -19.08 -2.71 -10.14
CA CYS A 447 -19.15 -4.05 -10.69
C CYS A 447 -18.23 -4.98 -9.88
N THR A 448 -18.77 -6.11 -9.41
CA THR A 448 -17.99 -7.14 -8.70
C THR A 448 -17.53 -8.28 -9.61
N LEU A 449 -17.73 -8.15 -10.93
CA LEU A 449 -17.46 -9.19 -11.93
C LEU A 449 -18.10 -10.55 -11.62
N CYS A 450 -19.17 -10.61 -10.82
CA CYS A 450 -19.84 -11.86 -10.40
C CYS A 450 -20.47 -12.69 -11.53
N THR A 451 -20.54 -12.19 -12.77
CA THR A 451 -21.14 -12.83 -13.95
C THR A 451 -22.64 -13.17 -13.88
N GLU A 452 -23.34 -12.88 -12.78
CA GLU A 452 -24.79 -13.18 -12.67
C GLU A 452 -25.62 -12.46 -13.74
N CYS A 453 -25.20 -11.26 -14.17
CA CYS A 453 -25.87 -10.56 -15.26
C CYS A 453 -25.79 -11.34 -16.59
N VAL A 454 -24.65 -11.98 -16.90
CA VAL A 454 -24.46 -12.85 -18.09
C VAL A 454 -25.42 -14.03 -18.04
N LYS A 455 -25.59 -14.63 -16.86
CA LYS A 455 -26.45 -15.80 -16.67
C LYS A 455 -27.95 -15.45 -16.69
N SER A 456 -28.32 -14.24 -16.24
CA SER A 456 -29.72 -13.80 -16.14
C SER A 456 -30.25 -13.13 -17.42
N CYS A 457 -29.39 -12.73 -18.37
CA CYS A 457 -29.82 -11.96 -19.54
C CYS A 457 -30.67 -12.80 -20.54
N PRO A 458 -31.88 -12.35 -20.93
CA PRO A 458 -32.69 -13.03 -21.95
C PRO A 458 -32.07 -12.99 -23.35
N HIS A 459 -31.36 -11.92 -23.66
CA HIS A 459 -30.95 -11.57 -25.01
C HIS A 459 -29.46 -11.85 -25.29
N ASP A 460 -28.75 -12.51 -24.37
CA ASP A 460 -27.31 -12.80 -24.47
C ASP A 460 -26.45 -11.57 -24.86
N ASN A 461 -26.82 -10.41 -24.32
CA ASN A 461 -26.28 -9.11 -24.74
C ASN A 461 -25.13 -8.62 -23.85
N ILE A 462 -24.56 -9.47 -23.01
CA ILE A 462 -23.50 -9.10 -22.07
C ILE A 462 -22.21 -9.83 -22.44
N ALA A 463 -21.13 -9.06 -22.55
CA ALA A 463 -19.81 -9.52 -22.92
C ALA A 463 -18.78 -9.18 -21.85
N LEU A 464 -17.80 -10.08 -21.70
CA LEU A 464 -16.57 -9.81 -20.97
C LEU A 464 -15.54 -9.29 -21.97
N ASN A 465 -15.02 -8.09 -21.75
CA ASN A 465 -14.07 -7.44 -22.66
C ASN A 465 -12.75 -7.17 -21.95
N VAL A 466 -11.65 -7.36 -22.68
CA VAL A 466 -10.38 -6.71 -22.39
C VAL A 466 -10.38 -5.36 -23.11
N ARG A 467 -9.94 -4.31 -22.43
CA ARG A 467 -9.93 -2.93 -22.94
C ARG A 467 -8.61 -2.24 -22.61
N SER A 468 -8.38 -1.10 -23.22
CA SER A 468 -7.30 -0.20 -22.79
C SER A 468 -7.48 0.24 -21.33
N SER A 469 -6.37 0.30 -20.58
CA SER A 469 -6.38 0.81 -19.20
C SER A 469 -7.01 2.20 -19.12
N GLY A 470 -7.76 2.44 -18.03
CA GLY A 470 -8.35 3.74 -17.70
C GLY A 470 -9.39 4.30 -18.65
N ALA A 471 -10.01 3.45 -19.49
CA ALA A 471 -11.09 3.86 -20.37
C ALA A 471 -12.28 4.50 -19.62
N ASP A 472 -12.56 4.11 -18.37
CA ASP A 472 -13.67 4.69 -17.59
C ASP A 472 -13.41 6.15 -17.20
N LEU A 473 -12.17 6.49 -16.81
CA LEU A 473 -11.78 7.87 -16.48
C LEU A 473 -11.70 8.75 -17.73
N LEU A 474 -11.25 8.17 -18.83
CA LEU A 474 -11.10 8.83 -20.13
C LEU A 474 -12.41 9.12 -20.86
N HIS A 475 -13.54 8.63 -20.35
CA HIS A 475 -14.88 8.90 -20.87
C HIS A 475 -15.78 9.54 -19.80
N PRO A 476 -16.95 10.10 -20.18
CA PRO A 476 -17.86 10.71 -19.22
C PRO A 476 -18.35 9.69 -18.18
N HIS A 477 -18.01 9.88 -16.92
CA HIS A 477 -18.43 9.03 -15.82
C HIS A 477 -19.37 9.80 -14.87
N ARG A 478 -20.06 9.06 -14.01
CA ARG A 478 -20.86 9.66 -12.94
C ARG A 478 -19.89 9.99 -11.81
N ALA A 479 -19.88 11.24 -11.36
CA ALA A 479 -19.02 11.68 -10.26
C ALA A 479 -19.92 12.02 -9.06
N LYS A 480 -19.80 11.24 -7.98
CA LYS A 480 -20.44 11.50 -6.70
C LYS A 480 -19.42 11.98 -5.67
N ILE A 481 -19.92 12.64 -4.64
CA ILE A 481 -19.09 13.28 -3.61
C ILE A 481 -18.43 12.26 -2.67
N ASP A 482 -19.12 11.19 -2.33
CA ASP A 482 -18.63 10.10 -1.50
C ASP A 482 -17.49 9.34 -2.18
N GLU A 483 -17.59 9.15 -3.49
CA GLU A 483 -16.52 8.59 -4.32
C GLU A 483 -15.31 9.54 -4.38
N ALA A 484 -15.52 10.85 -4.46
CA ALA A 484 -14.43 11.82 -4.46
C ALA A 484 -13.65 11.80 -3.13
N TYR A 485 -14.33 11.77 -1.98
CA TYR A 485 -13.67 11.63 -0.67
C TYR A 485 -12.87 10.34 -0.56
N MET A 486 -13.42 9.21 -1.03
CA MET A 486 -12.67 7.96 -1.04
C MET A 486 -11.44 8.04 -1.96
N ALA A 487 -11.55 8.66 -3.15
CA ALA A 487 -10.40 8.79 -4.07
C ALA A 487 -9.26 9.60 -3.46
N ILE A 488 -9.61 10.69 -2.77
CA ILE A 488 -8.65 11.54 -2.05
C ILE A 488 -8.05 10.78 -0.87
N LEU A 489 -8.88 10.09 -0.07
CA LEU A 489 -8.39 9.31 1.06
C LEU A 489 -7.43 8.20 0.61
N VAL A 490 -7.74 7.49 -0.48
CA VAL A 490 -6.86 6.48 -1.06
C VAL A 490 -5.52 7.07 -1.48
N PHE A 491 -5.53 8.23 -2.14
CA PHE A 491 -4.30 8.94 -2.50
C PHE A 491 -3.47 9.31 -1.25
N ILE A 492 -4.12 9.92 -0.25
CA ILE A 492 -3.46 10.39 0.96
C ILE A 492 -2.90 9.22 1.79
N VAL A 493 -3.72 8.21 2.05
CA VAL A 493 -3.32 7.02 2.83
C VAL A 493 -2.17 6.28 2.15
N SER A 494 -2.16 6.21 0.81
CA SER A 494 -1.04 5.61 0.09
C SER A 494 0.26 6.36 0.40
N ALA A 495 0.27 7.69 0.23
CA ALA A 495 1.45 8.51 0.54
C ALA A 495 1.86 8.41 2.03
N PHE A 496 0.87 8.45 2.93
CA PHE A 496 1.07 8.30 4.38
C PHE A 496 1.70 6.97 4.75
N HIS A 497 1.32 5.87 4.09
CA HIS A 497 1.91 4.56 4.33
C HIS A 497 3.41 4.51 4.01
N GLY A 498 3.85 5.21 2.96
CA GLY A 498 5.28 5.40 2.69
C GLY A 498 5.92 6.31 3.74
N ALA A 499 5.26 7.40 4.11
CA ALA A 499 5.76 8.34 5.10
C ALA A 499 5.88 7.73 6.50
N SER A 500 5.04 6.79 6.90
CA SER A 500 5.14 6.16 8.23
C SER A 500 6.28 5.15 8.35
N MET A 501 6.90 4.77 7.23
CA MET A 501 8.00 3.80 7.17
C MET A 501 9.40 4.42 7.16
N ILE A 502 9.52 5.76 7.11
CA ILE A 502 10.82 6.44 7.07
C ILE A 502 11.32 6.79 8.49
N PRO A 503 12.64 6.80 8.73
CA PRO A 503 13.21 7.23 10.02
C PRO A 503 12.76 8.62 10.48
N ALA A 504 12.65 9.57 9.55
CA ALA A 504 12.21 10.92 9.83
C ALA A 504 10.82 10.99 10.49
N TRP A 505 9.93 10.04 10.19
CA TRP A 505 8.62 9.95 10.83
C TRP A 505 8.73 9.63 12.31
N LYS A 506 9.55 8.63 12.65
CA LYS A 506 9.78 8.22 14.04
C LYS A 506 10.43 9.34 14.86
N GLN A 507 11.36 10.08 14.25
CA GLN A 507 11.96 11.27 14.86
C GLN A 507 10.91 12.36 15.11
N ALA A 508 10.10 12.69 14.10
CA ALA A 508 9.03 13.68 14.21
C ALA A 508 7.97 13.29 15.27
N GLU A 509 7.60 12.01 15.35
CA GLU A 509 6.70 11.48 16.37
C GLU A 509 7.29 11.65 17.78
N THR A 510 8.56 11.33 17.96
CA THR A 510 9.25 11.46 19.25
C THR A 510 9.36 12.93 19.68
N GLN A 511 9.70 13.82 18.75
CA GLN A 511 9.77 15.26 18.99
C GLN A 511 8.40 15.85 19.34
N LEU A 512 7.35 15.49 18.59
CA LEU A 512 5.99 15.95 18.86
C LEU A 512 5.50 15.43 20.21
N ARG A 513 5.78 14.16 20.54
CA ARG A 513 5.45 13.58 21.85
C ARG A 513 6.15 14.33 22.97
N GLY A 514 7.45 14.61 22.84
CA GLY A 514 8.21 15.39 23.82
C GLY A 514 7.61 16.78 24.03
N TRP A 515 7.37 17.51 22.94
CA TRP A 515 6.73 18.83 22.99
C TRP A 515 5.33 18.79 23.63
N LEU A 516 4.52 17.78 23.34
CA LEU A 516 3.19 17.63 23.94
C LEU A 516 3.26 17.35 25.44
N VAL A 517 4.22 16.54 25.89
CA VAL A 517 4.47 16.27 27.31
C VAL A 517 4.97 17.52 28.03
N ASP A 518 5.92 18.25 27.44
CA ASP A 518 6.54 19.44 28.04
C ASP A 518 5.60 20.64 28.07
N SER A 519 4.73 20.79 27.07
CA SER A 519 3.84 21.96 26.95
C SER A 519 2.72 21.99 28.00
N ASP A 520 2.35 20.82 28.56
CA ASP A 520 1.20 20.58 29.46
C ASP A 520 -0.06 21.42 29.14
N LEU A 521 -0.28 21.72 27.85
CA LEU A 521 -1.14 22.81 27.40
C LEU A 521 -2.64 22.59 27.73
N LEU A 522 -3.00 21.38 28.18
CA LEU A 522 -4.36 20.95 28.49
C LEU A 522 -4.45 20.07 29.76
N GLY A 523 -3.40 19.98 30.60
CA GLY A 523 -3.34 19.00 31.69
C GLY A 523 -3.30 17.55 31.18
N THR A 524 -2.98 17.39 29.90
CA THR A 524 -2.96 16.12 29.16
C THR A 524 -1.57 15.49 29.11
N GLY A 525 -0.54 16.09 29.73
CA GLY A 525 0.83 15.55 29.68
C GLY A 525 0.91 14.08 30.15
N SER A 526 0.06 13.70 31.11
CA SER A 526 -0.11 12.33 31.60
C SER A 526 -0.77 11.35 30.61
N LEU A 527 -1.53 11.85 29.61
CA LEU A 527 -2.12 11.03 28.54
C LEU A 527 -1.11 10.70 27.44
N PHE A 528 -0.06 11.52 27.30
CA PHE A 528 1.02 11.33 26.31
C PHE A 528 2.28 10.72 26.94
N SER A 529 2.32 10.56 28.26
CA SER A 529 3.36 9.82 28.98
C SER A 529 3.11 8.30 28.92
N GLY A 530 4.17 7.50 29.14
CA GLY A 530 4.08 6.04 29.07
C GLY A 530 3.98 5.47 27.65
N SER A 531 3.69 4.17 27.55
CA SER A 531 3.63 3.38 26.30
C SER A 531 2.41 3.72 25.43
N ASP A 532 1.27 4.07 26.06
CA ASP A 532 0.03 4.46 25.36
C ASP A 532 0.14 5.84 24.68
N GLY A 533 1.02 6.71 25.16
CA GLY A 533 1.24 8.04 24.58
C GLY A 533 1.77 8.02 23.14
N GLY A 534 2.49 6.97 22.75
CA GLY A 534 2.93 6.77 21.35
C GLY A 534 1.74 6.60 20.40
N VAL A 535 0.74 5.81 20.80
CA VAL A 535 -0.47 5.58 19.99
C VAL A 535 -1.26 6.87 19.80
N LEU A 536 -1.35 7.70 20.85
CA LEU A 536 -2.08 8.97 20.77
C LEU A 536 -1.37 9.98 19.86
N THR A 537 -0.05 10.15 20.01
CA THR A 537 0.75 11.01 19.13
C THR A 537 0.67 10.55 17.68
N PHE A 538 0.81 9.24 17.42
CA PHE A 538 0.64 8.67 16.09
C PHE A 538 -0.74 8.97 15.51
N THR A 539 -1.80 8.86 16.33
CA THR A 539 -3.18 9.16 15.91
C THR A 539 -3.35 10.62 15.50
N LEU A 540 -2.78 11.56 16.28
CA LEU A 540 -2.80 12.99 15.94
C LEU A 540 -2.05 13.28 14.64
N MET A 541 -0.87 12.69 14.46
CA MET A 541 -0.10 12.84 13.23
C MET A 541 -0.82 12.24 12.03
N MET A 542 -1.43 11.06 12.16
CA MET A 542 -2.23 10.45 11.10
C MET A 542 -3.42 11.34 10.72
N LEU A 543 -4.15 11.90 11.70
CA LEU A 543 -5.23 12.84 11.44
C LEU A 543 -4.73 14.10 10.72
N ALA A 544 -3.58 14.64 11.13
CA ALA A 544 -2.93 15.76 10.44
C ALA A 544 -2.56 15.39 8.99
N CYS A 545 -2.03 14.19 8.75
CA CYS A 545 -1.72 13.68 7.42
C CYS A 545 -2.97 13.40 6.56
N ILE A 546 -4.13 13.14 7.16
CA ILE A 546 -5.40 12.99 6.42
C ILE A 546 -6.02 14.35 6.11
N VAL A 547 -6.09 15.24 7.11
CA VAL A 547 -6.75 16.54 6.99
C VAL A 547 -5.91 17.53 6.20
N GLY A 548 -4.60 17.61 6.45
CA GLY A 548 -3.69 18.59 5.84
C GLY A 548 -3.71 18.53 4.30
N PRO A 549 -3.31 17.41 3.67
CA PRO A 549 -3.40 17.24 2.23
C PRO A 549 -4.82 17.38 1.67
N GLY A 550 -5.85 17.00 2.43
CA GLY A 550 -7.26 17.22 2.07
C GLY A 550 -7.62 18.72 1.96
N VAL A 551 -7.14 19.52 2.92
CA VAL A 551 -7.27 20.99 2.92
C VAL A 551 -6.43 21.60 1.81
N CYS A 552 -5.20 21.12 1.57
CA CYS A 552 -4.37 21.55 0.44
C CYS A 552 -5.06 21.30 -0.91
N TYR A 553 -5.67 20.11 -1.10
CA TYR A 553 -6.42 19.79 -2.31
C TYR A 553 -7.69 20.65 -2.45
N TRP A 554 -8.38 20.94 -1.35
CA TRP A 554 -9.50 21.89 -1.36
C TRP A 554 -9.03 23.31 -1.74
N GLY A 555 -7.90 23.76 -1.21
CA GLY A 555 -7.24 25.02 -1.58
C GLY A 555 -6.84 25.06 -3.06
N LEU A 556 -6.34 23.95 -3.61
CA LEU A 556 -6.07 23.79 -5.03
C LEU A 556 -7.35 23.97 -5.87
N CYS A 557 -8.48 23.41 -5.42
CA CYS A 557 -9.79 23.60 -6.06
C CYS A 557 -10.28 25.05 -6.00
N VAL A 558 -10.02 25.77 -4.91
CA VAL A 558 -10.27 27.20 -4.81
C VAL A 558 -9.39 27.98 -5.79
N GLY A 559 -8.10 27.66 -5.87
CA GLY A 559 -7.17 28.24 -6.83
C GLY A 559 -7.60 28.01 -8.29
N MET A 560 -8.05 26.79 -8.63
CA MET A 560 -8.62 26.48 -9.94
C MET A 560 -9.84 27.35 -10.26
N ARG A 561 -10.75 27.52 -9.29
CA ARG A 561 -11.93 28.39 -9.47
C ARG A 561 -11.52 29.83 -9.73
N LEU A 562 -10.58 30.37 -8.95
CA LEU A 562 -10.07 31.74 -9.09
C LEU A 562 -9.39 31.94 -10.46
N ALA A 563 -8.56 30.99 -10.89
CA ALA A 563 -7.86 31.04 -12.17
C ALA A 563 -8.79 30.91 -13.38
N SER A 564 -9.90 30.18 -13.26
CA SER A 564 -10.81 29.92 -14.38
C SER A 564 -11.45 31.17 -14.98
N GLY A 565 -11.58 32.26 -14.20
CA GLY A 565 -12.29 33.48 -14.62
C GLY A 565 -13.81 33.29 -14.81
N ARG A 566 -14.33 32.09 -14.51
CA ARG A 566 -15.72 31.67 -14.76
C ARG A 566 -16.39 31.28 -13.46
N ARG A 567 -17.34 32.11 -13.01
CA ARG A 567 -18.02 31.95 -11.71
C ARG A 567 -19.16 30.91 -11.71
N ASP A 568 -19.55 30.42 -12.87
CA ASP A 568 -20.62 29.42 -13.05
C ASP A 568 -20.23 28.02 -12.53
N VAL A 569 -18.93 27.73 -12.45
CA VAL A 569 -18.43 26.46 -11.90
C VAL A 569 -18.13 26.61 -10.41
N SER A 570 -18.78 25.80 -9.57
CA SER A 570 -18.57 25.79 -8.13
C SER A 570 -17.33 25.00 -7.71
N VAL A 571 -16.71 25.37 -6.58
CA VAL A 571 -15.58 24.62 -5.98
C VAL A 571 -15.96 23.16 -5.74
N ARG A 572 -17.19 22.91 -5.29
CA ARG A 572 -17.71 21.56 -5.07
C ARG A 572 -17.70 20.72 -6.34
N LYS A 573 -18.06 21.29 -7.50
CA LYS A 573 -18.03 20.58 -8.78
C LYS A 573 -16.59 20.26 -9.19
N LEU A 574 -15.65 21.18 -8.98
CA LEU A 574 -14.22 20.95 -9.22
C LEU A 574 -13.67 19.85 -8.31
N PHE A 575 -13.92 19.94 -7.00
CA PHE A 575 -13.50 18.95 -6.00
C PHE A 575 -13.93 17.54 -6.39
N ILE A 576 -15.21 17.37 -6.72
CA ILE A 576 -15.80 16.06 -7.05
C ILE A 576 -15.20 15.47 -8.34
N ARG A 577 -15.05 16.30 -9.39
CA ARG A 577 -14.59 15.82 -10.70
C ARG A 577 -13.09 15.62 -10.78
N PHE A 578 -12.30 16.52 -10.18
CA PHE A 578 -10.84 16.43 -10.21
C PHE A 578 -10.29 15.37 -9.25
N ALA A 579 -11.06 14.90 -8.26
CA ALA A 579 -10.59 13.84 -7.36
C ALA A 579 -10.23 12.56 -8.13
N TYR A 580 -10.99 12.26 -9.19
CA TYR A 580 -10.74 11.13 -10.09
C TYR A 580 -9.45 11.25 -10.89
N THR A 581 -8.95 12.47 -11.10
CA THR A 581 -7.71 12.72 -11.85
C THR A 581 -6.46 12.36 -11.03
N LEU A 582 -6.62 12.20 -9.71
CA LEU A 582 -5.57 11.75 -8.78
C LEU A 582 -5.44 10.23 -8.73
N LEU A 583 -6.48 9.48 -9.12
CA LEU A 583 -6.47 8.02 -9.07
C LEU A 583 -5.31 7.37 -9.83
N PRO A 584 -4.89 7.85 -11.02
CA PRO A 584 -3.70 7.32 -11.69
C PRO A 584 -2.43 7.53 -10.86
N ILE A 585 -2.21 8.73 -10.31
CA ILE A 585 -1.04 8.99 -9.47
C ILE A 585 -1.06 8.08 -8.24
N ALA A 586 -2.20 7.99 -7.55
CA ALA A 586 -2.38 7.12 -6.39
C ALA A 586 -2.08 5.65 -6.73
N LEU A 587 -2.69 5.12 -7.79
CA LEU A 587 -2.52 3.73 -8.21
C LEU A 587 -1.06 3.39 -8.51
N PHE A 588 -0.41 4.22 -9.33
CA PHE A 588 0.96 3.94 -9.76
C PHE A 588 2.00 4.17 -8.67
N TYR A 589 1.78 5.14 -7.77
CA TYR A 589 2.58 5.24 -6.55
C TYR A 589 2.39 4.02 -5.65
N HIS A 590 1.15 3.57 -5.47
CA HIS A 590 0.86 2.39 -4.66
C HIS A 590 1.52 1.12 -5.26
N LEU A 591 1.56 0.99 -6.59
CA LEU A 591 2.30 -0.07 -7.27
C LEU A 591 3.82 0.07 -7.10
N ALA A 592 4.36 1.29 -7.22
CA ALA A 592 5.80 1.55 -7.08
C ALA A 592 6.29 1.27 -5.65
N HIS A 593 5.60 1.82 -4.65
CA HIS A 593 5.93 1.60 -3.24
C HIS A 593 5.95 0.12 -2.88
N ASN A 594 4.99 -0.65 -3.40
CA ASN A 594 4.90 -2.07 -3.08
C ASN A 594 5.67 -3.00 -4.04
N ALA A 595 6.36 -2.46 -5.06
CA ALA A 595 7.12 -3.28 -6.00
C ALA A 595 8.20 -4.11 -5.29
N THR A 596 8.88 -3.53 -4.31
CA THR A 596 9.90 -4.23 -3.52
C THR A 596 9.31 -5.43 -2.78
N HIS A 597 8.15 -5.30 -2.14
CA HIS A 597 7.50 -6.44 -1.47
C HIS A 597 7.17 -7.59 -2.44
N VAL A 598 6.69 -7.28 -3.66
CA VAL A 598 6.37 -8.32 -4.64
C VAL A 598 7.62 -9.00 -5.19
N PHE A 599 8.63 -8.25 -5.61
CA PHE A 599 9.75 -8.81 -6.35
C PHE A 599 10.92 -9.23 -5.45
N TRP A 600 11.05 -8.65 -4.27
CA TRP A 600 12.09 -8.97 -3.30
C TRP A 600 11.65 -10.04 -2.30
N GLU A 601 10.45 -9.88 -1.71
CA GLU A 601 10.01 -10.74 -0.60
C GLU A 601 9.27 -12.01 -1.06
N TRP A 602 9.10 -12.21 -2.37
CA TRP A 602 8.38 -13.38 -2.91
C TRP A 602 8.91 -14.73 -2.41
N SER A 603 10.23 -14.86 -2.24
CA SER A 603 10.85 -16.11 -1.76
C SER A 603 10.44 -16.49 -0.34
N LYS A 604 9.96 -15.53 0.48
CA LYS A 604 9.39 -15.82 1.81
C LYS A 604 8.16 -16.71 1.70
N LEU A 605 7.32 -16.49 0.68
CA LEU A 605 6.15 -17.32 0.43
C LEU A 605 6.52 -18.78 0.23
N ARG A 606 7.61 -19.04 -0.50
CA ARG A 606 8.08 -20.41 -0.76
C ARG A 606 8.41 -21.16 0.53
N ARG A 607 9.12 -20.51 1.46
CA ARG A 607 9.44 -21.07 2.78
C ARG A 607 8.18 -21.30 3.62
N LEU A 608 7.32 -20.29 3.69
CA LEU A 608 6.11 -20.30 4.53
C LEU A 608 5.04 -21.27 4.03
N ILE A 609 4.99 -21.59 2.73
CA ILE A 609 4.11 -22.66 2.23
C ILE A 609 4.56 -24.04 2.74
N SER A 610 5.86 -24.22 3.00
CA SER A 610 6.39 -25.48 3.56
C SER A 610 6.20 -25.59 5.06
N ASP A 611 6.31 -24.47 5.79
CA ASP A 611 6.03 -24.37 7.23
C ASP A 611 4.93 -23.35 7.55
N PRO A 612 3.65 -23.61 7.19
CA PRO A 612 2.59 -22.60 7.31
C PRO A 612 2.28 -22.20 8.77
N LEU A 613 2.50 -23.10 9.72
CA LEU A 613 2.23 -22.85 11.13
C LEU A 613 3.48 -22.37 11.90
N GLY A 614 4.66 -22.38 11.28
CA GLY A 614 5.91 -22.01 11.95
C GLY A 614 6.40 -23.05 12.97
N TRP A 615 5.93 -24.30 12.88
CA TRP A 615 6.24 -25.38 13.81
C TRP A 615 7.48 -26.19 13.41
N GLY A 616 8.19 -25.77 12.36
CA GLY A 616 9.28 -26.54 11.77
C GLY A 616 8.79 -27.66 10.85
N THR A 617 7.54 -27.58 10.38
CA THR A 617 7.03 -28.51 9.37
C THR A 617 7.68 -28.21 8.01
N ASP A 618 8.01 -29.24 7.23
CA ASP A 618 8.59 -29.05 5.91
C ASP A 618 7.85 -29.90 4.86
N TYR A 619 6.61 -29.51 4.55
CA TYR A 619 5.75 -30.27 3.64
C TYR A 619 6.34 -30.44 2.22
N PHE A 620 7.21 -29.51 1.79
CA PHE A 620 7.75 -29.47 0.42
C PHE A 620 9.28 -29.49 0.35
N GLY A 621 9.99 -29.64 1.46
CA GLY A 621 11.47 -29.62 1.47
C GLY A 621 12.07 -28.21 1.28
N THR A 622 11.30 -27.14 1.51
CA THR A 622 11.74 -25.76 1.21
C THR A 622 11.61 -24.78 2.39
N ALA A 623 11.30 -25.25 3.59
CA ALA A 623 11.25 -24.41 4.81
C ALA A 623 12.57 -23.65 5.06
N HIS A 624 13.71 -24.28 4.72
CA HIS A 624 15.06 -23.74 4.88
C HIS A 624 15.68 -23.20 3.57
N ALA A 625 14.88 -23.01 2.52
CA ALA A 625 15.39 -22.47 1.26
C ALA A 625 15.96 -21.04 1.45
N PRO A 626 17.07 -20.69 0.79
CA PRO A 626 17.63 -19.35 0.89
C PRO A 626 16.65 -18.30 0.34
N LEU A 627 16.61 -17.14 0.99
CA LEU A 627 15.86 -16.00 0.50
C LEU A 627 16.52 -15.48 -0.77
N THR A 628 15.76 -15.47 -1.85
CA THR A 628 16.21 -15.04 -3.18
C THR A 628 15.30 -13.92 -3.65
N SER A 629 15.86 -12.88 -4.26
CA SER A 629 15.07 -11.86 -4.94
C SER A 629 14.74 -12.37 -6.35
N LEU A 630 13.53 -12.08 -6.85
CA LEU A 630 13.19 -12.38 -8.24
C LEU A 630 13.99 -11.46 -9.17
N TRP A 631 14.06 -10.18 -8.82
CA TRP A 631 14.73 -9.13 -9.59
C TRP A 631 15.82 -8.47 -8.76
N THR A 632 16.80 -7.87 -9.44
CA THR A 632 17.86 -7.09 -8.78
C THR A 632 17.30 -5.77 -8.24
N PRO A 633 17.91 -5.16 -7.19
CA PRO A 633 17.46 -3.88 -6.65
C PRO A 633 17.35 -2.78 -7.73
N GLU A 634 18.32 -2.72 -8.64
CA GLU A 634 18.40 -1.71 -9.70
C GLU A 634 17.20 -1.82 -10.64
N THR A 635 16.82 -3.06 -10.99
CA THR A 635 15.65 -3.31 -11.85
C THR A 635 14.36 -2.84 -11.16
N ILE A 636 14.25 -3.03 -9.84
CA ILE A 636 13.10 -2.57 -9.06
C ILE A 636 13.08 -1.03 -9.00
N TRP A 637 14.22 -0.37 -8.79
CA TRP A 637 14.31 1.10 -8.79
C TRP A 637 13.85 1.71 -10.12
N TYR A 638 14.31 1.16 -11.25
CA TYR A 638 13.86 1.62 -12.57
C TYR A 638 12.36 1.38 -12.79
N LEU A 639 11.84 0.23 -12.34
CA LEU A 639 10.41 -0.04 -12.38
C LEU A 639 9.63 0.99 -11.54
N GLN A 640 10.08 1.31 -10.33
CA GLN A 640 9.44 2.28 -9.45
C GLN A 640 9.34 3.65 -10.11
N VAL A 641 10.43 4.19 -10.64
CA VAL A 641 10.40 5.48 -11.35
C VAL A 641 9.52 5.41 -12.59
N ALA A 642 9.61 4.35 -13.38
CA ALA A 642 8.77 4.18 -14.56
C ALA A 642 7.28 4.19 -14.20
N LEU A 643 6.88 3.51 -13.12
CA LEU A 643 5.50 3.52 -12.63
C LEU A 643 5.05 4.93 -12.23
N ILE A 644 5.84 5.66 -11.45
CA ILE A 644 5.53 7.06 -11.07
C ILE A 644 5.35 7.95 -12.30
N VAL A 645 6.27 7.86 -13.26
CA VAL A 645 6.24 8.64 -14.50
C VAL A 645 4.98 8.32 -15.32
N VAL A 646 4.62 7.04 -15.45
CA VAL A 646 3.39 6.61 -16.14
C VAL A 646 2.15 7.12 -15.42
N GLY A 647 2.09 7.00 -14.10
CA GLY A 647 0.99 7.51 -13.28
C GLY A 647 0.78 9.01 -13.43
N HIS A 648 1.88 9.77 -13.41
CA HIS A 648 1.86 11.22 -13.60
C HIS A 648 1.37 11.61 -14.99
N ALA A 649 1.93 11.02 -16.05
CA ALA A 649 1.53 11.28 -17.43
C ALA A 649 0.05 10.94 -17.67
N TYR A 650 -0.41 9.80 -17.14
CA TYR A 650 -1.80 9.39 -17.23
C TYR A 650 -2.72 10.33 -16.46
N GLY A 651 -2.32 10.73 -15.25
CA GLY A 651 -3.03 11.72 -14.45
C GLY A 651 -3.23 13.04 -15.19
N ILE A 652 -2.16 13.60 -15.77
CA ILE A 652 -2.22 14.83 -16.57
C ILE A 652 -3.22 14.67 -17.71
N PHE A 653 -3.18 13.55 -18.43
CA PHE A 653 -4.08 13.29 -19.56
C PHE A 653 -5.56 13.17 -19.14
N VAL A 654 -5.84 12.59 -17.98
CA VAL A 654 -7.21 12.53 -17.42
C VAL A 654 -7.65 13.92 -16.96
N ALA A 655 -6.80 14.66 -16.22
CA ALA A 655 -7.06 16.02 -15.76
C ALA A 655 -7.35 16.96 -16.93
N GLN A 656 -6.60 16.81 -18.02
CA GLN A 656 -6.79 17.53 -19.26
C GLN A 656 -8.20 17.36 -19.82
N ARG A 657 -8.64 16.10 -19.95
CA ARG A 657 -9.97 15.79 -20.50
C ARG A 657 -11.08 16.27 -19.57
N GLU A 658 -10.89 16.13 -18.26
CA GLU A 658 -11.90 16.56 -17.30
C GLU A 658 -12.03 18.09 -17.26
N ALA A 659 -10.91 18.83 -17.34
CA ALA A 659 -10.93 20.29 -17.48
C ALA A 659 -11.74 20.74 -18.70
N PHE A 660 -11.63 20.06 -19.84
CA PHE A 660 -12.44 20.39 -21.02
C PHE A 660 -13.93 20.11 -20.83
N ARG A 661 -14.27 19.00 -20.15
CA ARG A 661 -15.66 18.61 -19.87
C ARG A 661 -16.35 19.50 -18.85
N VAL A 662 -15.61 20.07 -17.90
CA VAL A 662 -16.20 20.90 -16.84
C VAL A 662 -16.64 22.26 -17.38
N TYR A 663 -15.88 22.80 -18.36
CA TYR A 663 -16.06 24.13 -18.95
C TYR A 663 -16.64 24.08 -20.38
N ASP A 664 -17.27 22.97 -20.76
CA ASP A 664 -17.97 22.79 -22.03
C ASP A 664 -17.15 23.14 -23.30
N GLY A 665 -15.83 22.97 -23.24
CA GLY A 665 -14.91 23.26 -24.35
C GLY A 665 -14.35 24.67 -24.40
N ASP A 666 -14.63 25.53 -23.41
CA ASP A 666 -13.96 26.84 -23.27
C ASP A 666 -12.44 26.64 -23.04
N ARG A 667 -11.66 26.92 -24.09
CA ARG A 667 -10.21 26.68 -24.10
C ARG A 667 -9.47 27.54 -23.10
N LYS A 668 -9.86 28.81 -22.90
CA LYS A 668 -9.12 29.73 -22.03
C LYS A 668 -9.32 29.35 -20.57
N ALA A 669 -10.56 29.11 -20.14
CA ALA A 669 -10.86 28.68 -18.78
C ALA A 669 -10.28 27.29 -18.47
N SER A 670 -10.44 26.34 -19.41
CA SER A 670 -9.93 24.97 -19.27
C SER A 670 -8.40 24.94 -19.14
N PHE A 671 -7.69 25.74 -19.93
CA PHE A 671 -6.23 25.86 -19.87
C PHE A 671 -5.73 26.36 -18.51
N ARG A 672 -6.31 27.46 -18.00
CA ARG A 672 -5.90 28.06 -16.71
C ARG A 672 -6.14 27.11 -15.53
N VAL A 673 -7.28 26.41 -15.54
CA VAL A 673 -7.61 25.40 -14.52
C VAL A 673 -6.65 24.22 -14.58
N HIS A 674 -6.35 23.76 -15.79
CA HIS A 674 -5.41 22.67 -15.99
C HIS A 674 -3.99 23.02 -15.53
N LEU A 675 -3.54 24.26 -15.74
CA LEU A 675 -2.25 24.75 -15.27
C LEU A 675 -2.14 24.65 -13.74
N VAL A 676 -3.16 25.14 -13.01
CA VAL A 676 -3.19 25.05 -11.54
C VAL A 676 -3.15 23.59 -11.09
N MET A 677 -3.95 22.73 -11.72
CA MET A 677 -3.98 21.30 -11.39
C MET A 677 -2.64 20.62 -11.66
N ILE A 678 -1.97 20.91 -12.78
CA ILE A 678 -0.67 20.31 -13.12
C ILE A 678 0.38 20.65 -12.05
N LEU A 679 0.42 21.89 -11.56
CA LEU A 679 1.36 22.26 -10.50
C LEU A 679 1.16 21.40 -9.24
N GLY A 680 -0.10 21.18 -8.85
CA GLY A 680 -0.43 20.25 -7.77
C GLY A 680 0.01 18.82 -8.07
N MET A 681 -0.25 18.32 -9.28
CA MET A 681 0.11 16.95 -9.70
C MET A 681 1.62 16.73 -9.75
N ILE A 682 2.39 17.74 -10.17
CA ILE A 682 3.85 17.72 -10.11
C ILE A 682 4.29 17.63 -8.66
N ALA A 683 3.82 18.52 -7.78
CA ALA A 683 4.18 18.50 -6.36
C ALA A 683 3.88 17.14 -5.70
N MET A 684 2.71 16.55 -5.99
CA MET A 684 2.34 15.22 -5.51
C MET A 684 3.23 14.10 -6.04
N SER A 685 3.63 14.16 -7.32
CA SER A 685 4.52 13.16 -7.93
C SER A 685 5.97 13.31 -7.46
N LEU A 686 6.41 14.53 -7.20
CA LEU A 686 7.71 14.81 -6.59
C LEU A 686 7.76 14.31 -5.14
N LEU A 687 6.70 14.54 -4.36
CA LEU A 687 6.57 13.96 -3.02
C LEU A 687 6.61 12.43 -3.07
N SER A 688 5.91 11.83 -4.04
CA SER A 688 5.91 10.37 -4.25
C SER A 688 7.31 9.84 -4.55
N LEU A 689 8.07 10.52 -5.41
CA LEU A 689 9.44 10.15 -5.75
C LEU A 689 10.40 10.35 -4.56
N TRP A 690 10.24 11.45 -3.83
CA TRP A 690 11.01 11.74 -2.62
C TRP A 690 10.78 10.68 -1.54
N LEU A 691 9.52 10.26 -1.32
CA LEU A 691 9.19 9.20 -0.37
C LEU A 691 9.88 7.88 -0.71
N LEU A 692 9.93 7.50 -1.99
CA LEU A 692 10.63 6.28 -2.42
C LEU A 692 12.15 6.41 -2.32
N ALA A 693 12.70 7.62 -2.40
CA ALA A 693 14.13 7.88 -2.24
C ALA A 693 14.60 7.75 -0.78
N GLN A 694 13.70 7.85 0.20
CA GLN A 694 14.05 7.70 1.60
C GLN A 694 14.35 6.23 1.96
N PRO A 695 15.28 6.00 2.90
CA PRO A 695 15.44 4.66 3.47
C PRO A 695 14.18 4.29 4.26
N MET A 696 13.75 3.03 4.14
CA MET A 696 12.49 2.55 4.72
C MET A 696 12.71 1.33 5.61
N TYR A 697 11.96 1.29 6.72
CA TYR A 697 11.88 0.12 7.58
C TYR A 697 11.10 -1.00 6.89
N MET A 698 11.75 -2.16 6.74
CA MET A 698 11.11 -3.39 6.27
C MET A 698 10.30 -4.04 7.38
N ARG A 699 9.07 -4.47 7.08
CA ARG A 699 8.17 -5.09 8.06
C ARG A 699 8.57 -6.50 8.51
N THR A 700 9.35 -7.24 7.72
CA THR A 700 9.64 -8.67 7.98
C THR A 700 11.08 -9.05 7.63
N ALA A 701 12.05 -8.22 7.98
CA ALA A 701 13.45 -8.48 7.59
C ALA A 701 14.08 -9.68 8.32
N ASP A 702 13.52 -10.11 9.45
CA ASP A 702 14.08 -11.21 10.24
C ASP A 702 13.58 -12.57 9.75
N ILE A 703 14.32 -13.18 8.82
CA ILE A 703 14.82 -14.58 8.95
C ILE A 703 16.17 -14.72 8.25
#